data_AF-A0A1V5WZP6-F1
#
_entry.id   AF-A0A1V5WZP6-F1
#
_cell.length_a   1.000
_cell.length_b   1.000
_cell.length_c   1.000
_cell.angle_alpha   90.00
_cell.angle_beta   90.00
_cell.angle_gamma   90.00
#
_symmetry.space_group_name_H-M   'P 1'
#
loop_
_entity.id
_entity.type
_entity.pdbx_description
1 polymer ?
#
loop_
_entity_poly.entity_id
_entity_poly.type
_entity_poly.pdbx_seq_one_letter_code
_entity_poly.pdbx_strand_id
1 'polypeptide(L)'
;MLKYSTIIVISSLMMNLVSCRLGESMDDYTRGKDAHSTGGTGATEAGPDVRQDASVGKDGAVDGDTDTDTPDTDTPEGCLWPNKTCDGKCVAYDDPNYGCKQDTCDPCPTIPNTQNGCVNDECAVTGCAPGYFDCDGDWGTGCETDIWSLDNCGTGQNGCGQPCSPANTESASCLNGQCTIVKCKELFADCNHDPNDGCETNLRDIHNCGECGKECTVSAGSTPTCASGVCKADQCPPGKADCDSNPADCETDITTTQNCGACGNVCAGPNVNQWACVASGGQYACQITACAQNWGNCNGQIGDGCEVNLNSATDHCGSCGGKCSTHNATAQACNNGQCIPTCIDGFKDCNGPRPGATDDGCETNVRTPQNCGACGTTCAPAHATPDCSLGICGIKSCETDWVNCDGNVATGCEINISLHVDHCGGCSRICSANHIPTRACSGGQCTGACESGWADCNNNKQTDGCETNISTNISTCGGCNLACSANHVPSRTCVGGKCSGGCESGWADCDGNKQSNGCETSINSNVSHCGGCNLSCSANHVPSPTCTGGQCTGGCESGWEDCDNNKQSNGCEANTSTNPNHCGGCGNSCPAGFNCQGAFCRCLTSLSCLNGGECTSGRCRCDGTLCDYGQVCSPSGYCSF
;
A
#
# COMPACT_ATOMS: atom_id res chain seq x y z
N MET A 1 -4.41 19.88 -43.04
CA MET A 1 -4.94 21.23 -43.27
C MET A 1 -5.37 21.81 -41.92
N LEU A 2 -5.13 23.12 -41.75
CA LEU A 2 -5.29 23.95 -40.55
C LEU A 2 -6.62 23.77 -39.79
N LYS A 3 -6.59 23.77 -38.45
CA LYS A 3 -6.86 24.96 -37.62
C LYS A 3 -6.74 24.67 -36.11
N TYR A 4 -5.96 25.54 -35.47
CA TYR A 4 -5.92 25.82 -34.05
C TYR A 4 -7.29 26.31 -33.54
N SER A 5 -7.66 25.93 -32.32
CA SER A 5 -8.50 26.77 -31.45
C SER A 5 -8.18 26.51 -29.97
N THR A 6 -7.55 27.52 -29.39
CA THR A 6 -7.37 27.77 -27.96
C THR A 6 -8.70 28.21 -27.35
N ILE A 7 -9.13 27.62 -26.23
CA ILE A 7 -10.11 28.23 -25.33
C ILE A 7 -9.54 28.21 -23.91
N ILE A 8 -9.33 29.43 -23.42
CA ILE A 8 -9.03 29.81 -22.05
C ILE A 8 -10.35 29.75 -21.27
N VAL A 9 -10.36 29.03 -20.14
CA VAL A 9 -11.36 29.25 -19.08
C VAL A 9 -10.62 29.58 -17.79
N ILE A 10 -10.65 30.87 -17.47
CA ILE A 10 -10.39 31.41 -16.14
C ILE A 10 -11.71 31.30 -15.37
N SER A 11 -11.71 30.66 -14.21
CA SER A 11 -12.68 30.90 -13.15
C SER A 11 -12.11 30.50 -11.79
N SER A 12 -11.49 31.49 -11.16
CA SER A 12 -11.63 31.89 -9.76
C SER A 12 -12.41 30.94 -8.84
N LEU A 13 -11.73 30.38 -7.82
CA LEU A 13 -12.36 30.15 -6.53
C LEU A 13 -11.41 30.55 -5.38
N MET A 14 -11.67 31.76 -4.91
CA MET A 14 -11.53 32.33 -3.57
C MET A 14 -10.82 31.50 -2.49
N MET A 15 -9.75 32.11 -1.98
CA MET A 15 -9.26 31.99 -0.61
C MET A 15 -10.39 32.14 0.42
N ASN A 16 -10.41 31.29 1.44
CA ASN A 16 -10.94 31.64 2.75
C ASN A 16 -9.95 31.17 3.82
N LEU A 17 -9.17 32.14 4.30
CA LEU A 17 -8.55 32.13 5.61
C LEU A 17 -9.66 32.23 6.66
N VAL A 18 -9.70 31.30 7.60
CA VAL A 18 -10.28 31.53 8.93
C VAL A 18 -9.19 31.24 9.94
N SER A 19 -8.56 32.32 10.41
CA SER A 19 -7.80 32.37 11.64
C SER A 19 -8.73 32.12 12.82
N CYS A 20 -8.37 31.20 13.71
CA CYS A 20 -8.87 31.20 15.07
C CYS A 20 -7.68 31.44 16.01
N ARG A 21 -7.56 32.69 16.46
CA ARG A 21 -6.75 33.12 17.61
C ARG A 21 -7.64 33.07 18.85
N LEU A 22 -7.27 32.26 19.82
CA LEU A 22 -7.49 32.42 21.26
C LEU A 22 -6.25 31.77 21.88
N GLY A 23 -5.49 32.33 22.80
CA GLY A 23 -5.62 33.49 23.65
C GLY A 23 -4.56 33.23 24.72
N GLU A 24 -3.61 34.14 24.84
CA GLU A 24 -2.52 34.07 25.81
C GLU A 24 -3.09 34.18 27.23
N SER A 25 -2.62 33.33 28.16
CA SER A 25 -2.44 33.77 29.54
C SER A 25 -1.04 33.38 29.98
N MET A 26 -0.22 34.41 30.10
CA MET A 26 1.01 34.43 30.87
C MET A 26 0.68 34.12 32.33
N ASP A 27 1.42 33.21 32.94
CA ASP A 27 1.89 33.39 34.31
C ASP A 27 3.37 32.99 34.33
N ASP A 28 4.15 33.98 34.71
CA ASP A 28 5.58 34.02 34.85
C ASP A 28 5.94 33.55 36.28
N TYR A 29 6.72 32.48 36.44
CA TYR A 29 7.60 32.36 37.59
C TYR A 29 8.77 31.41 37.33
N THR A 30 9.89 32.03 36.95
CA THR A 30 11.28 31.68 37.24
C THR A 30 11.84 30.30 36.84
N ARG A 31 12.68 30.37 35.80
CA ARG A 31 13.83 29.50 35.51
C ARG A 31 14.81 29.48 36.70
N GLY A 32 15.24 28.29 37.09
CA GLY A 32 16.30 28.08 38.07
C GLY A 32 17.73 28.22 37.53
N LYS A 33 18.69 27.99 38.42
CA LYS A 33 19.75 26.97 38.32
C LYS A 33 20.94 27.34 39.22
N ASP A 34 21.25 26.41 40.11
CA ASP A 34 22.55 25.75 40.33
C ASP A 34 23.83 26.53 40.00
N ALA A 35 24.72 26.61 40.99
CA ALA A 35 25.98 25.86 41.04
C ALA A 35 27.10 26.62 41.78
N HIS A 36 27.47 26.05 42.93
CA HIS A 36 28.80 25.53 43.24
C HIS A 36 30.08 26.28 42.76
N SER A 37 30.87 26.64 43.77
CA SER A 37 32.34 26.44 43.88
C SER A 37 33.29 27.34 43.08
N THR A 38 34.26 27.95 43.79
CA THR A 38 35.66 27.47 43.85
C THR A 38 36.62 28.52 44.43
N GLY A 39 37.62 28.03 45.19
CA GLY A 39 38.98 28.59 45.31
C GLY A 39 39.17 29.71 46.34
N GLY A 40 40.18 29.71 47.19
CA GLY A 40 41.37 28.86 47.31
C GLY A 40 42.50 29.64 47.99
N THR A 41 43.09 29.01 49.01
CA THR A 41 44.52 29.03 49.42
C THR A 41 45.22 30.30 49.93
N GLY A 42 45.97 30.13 51.03
CA GLY A 42 47.14 30.92 51.46
C GLY A 42 47.19 31.09 52.99
N ALA A 43 47.89 30.22 53.75
CA ALA A 43 49.29 30.41 54.25
C ALA A 43 49.42 31.60 55.22
N THR A 44 50.04 31.58 56.41
CA THR A 44 51.08 30.74 57.05
C THR A 44 51.29 31.25 58.49
N GLU A 45 51.67 30.33 59.39
CA GLU A 45 52.61 30.43 60.53
C GLU A 45 52.44 31.36 61.77
N ALA A 46 52.83 30.71 62.88
CA ALA A 46 53.53 31.19 64.10
C ALA A 46 52.73 31.79 65.27
N GLY A 47 52.82 31.11 66.43
CA GLY A 47 52.56 31.66 67.78
C GLY A 47 53.65 32.65 68.24
N PRO A 48 53.83 32.95 69.54
CA PRO A 48 53.49 32.14 70.73
C PRO A 48 52.99 32.92 71.98
N ASP A 49 52.87 32.18 73.09
CA ASP A 49 53.20 32.52 74.49
C ASP A 49 52.21 33.25 75.44
N VAL A 50 51.73 32.48 76.43
CA VAL A 50 51.81 32.62 77.91
C VAL A 50 51.58 34.01 78.55
N ARG A 51 50.63 34.07 79.52
CA ARG A 51 50.76 34.53 80.93
C ARG A 51 49.39 34.96 81.50
N GLN A 52 49.02 34.38 82.65
CA GLN A 52 48.94 35.03 83.98
C GLN A 52 47.86 36.10 84.08
N ASP A 53 46.86 35.80 84.92
CA ASP A 53 46.13 36.84 85.63
C ASP A 53 46.77 37.01 87.01
N ALA A 54 47.21 38.22 87.30
CA ALA A 54 47.93 38.61 88.51
C ALA A 54 47.27 39.86 89.13
N SER A 55 46.79 39.68 90.36
CA SER A 55 47.21 40.39 91.58
C SER A 55 47.16 41.93 91.74
N VAL A 56 46.94 42.30 93.02
CA VAL A 56 47.31 43.53 93.76
C VAL A 56 46.27 44.66 93.71
N GLY A 57 45.89 45.40 94.77
CA GLY A 57 46.27 45.63 96.19
C GLY A 57 45.23 46.64 96.76
N LYS A 58 45.26 47.26 97.95
CA LYS A 58 46.19 47.43 99.07
C LYS A 58 45.45 48.23 100.18
N ASP A 59 45.93 48.07 101.42
CA ASP A 59 46.07 49.03 102.55
C ASP A 59 44.86 49.68 103.26
N GLY A 60 44.90 49.64 104.61
CA GLY A 60 44.14 50.49 105.52
C GLY A 60 44.28 50.10 107.00
N ALA A 61 45.23 50.72 107.71
CA ALA A 61 45.52 50.55 109.14
C ALA A 61 44.85 51.65 110.02
N VAL A 62 45.12 51.60 111.35
CA VAL A 62 44.95 52.63 112.42
C VAL A 62 43.70 52.43 113.31
N ASP A 63 43.82 51.89 114.54
CA ASP A 63 44.14 52.50 115.86
C ASP A 63 42.89 52.96 116.64
N GLY A 64 42.83 52.70 117.95
CA GLY A 64 41.65 52.98 118.80
C GLY A 64 41.71 52.42 120.22
N ASP A 65 42.73 52.84 120.94
CA ASP A 65 42.93 52.93 122.40
C ASP A 65 41.68 52.95 123.32
N THR A 66 41.78 52.29 124.49
CA THR A 66 41.43 52.91 125.79
C THR A 66 42.13 52.18 126.95
N ASP A 67 43.27 52.74 127.35
CA ASP A 67 43.80 52.79 128.72
C ASP A 67 42.89 53.63 129.64
N THR A 68 42.68 53.19 130.89
CA THR A 68 42.81 54.04 132.10
C THR A 68 42.72 53.19 133.37
N ASP A 69 43.89 53.07 134.02
CA ASP A 69 44.16 53.26 135.46
C ASP A 69 43.49 52.39 136.55
N THR A 70 44.33 51.47 137.08
CA THR A 70 44.75 51.26 138.49
C THR A 70 43.98 51.97 139.64
N PRO A 71 43.79 51.37 140.84
CA PRO A 71 44.89 50.80 141.64
C PRO A 71 44.64 49.54 142.50
N ASP A 72 45.70 48.74 142.54
CA ASP A 72 46.35 48.10 143.70
C ASP A 72 45.52 47.74 144.94
N THR A 73 45.42 46.43 145.23
CA THR A 73 45.79 45.84 146.53
C THR A 73 45.87 44.31 146.44
N ASP A 74 47.06 43.77 146.67
CA ASP A 74 47.41 42.50 147.35
C ASP A 74 46.91 41.12 146.85
N THR A 75 47.86 40.18 146.79
CA THR A 75 47.82 38.72 146.51
C THR A 75 46.59 37.91 146.98
N PRO A 76 46.24 36.80 146.27
CA PRO A 76 45.79 35.57 146.95
C PRO A 76 46.32 34.24 146.36
N GLU A 77 46.61 33.29 147.25
CA GLU A 77 47.09 31.90 147.03
C GLU A 77 46.10 31.00 146.24
N GLY A 78 46.55 30.02 145.42
CA GLY A 78 45.63 28.97 144.91
C GLY A 78 45.99 27.90 143.83
N CYS A 79 47.08 27.93 143.04
CA CYS A 79 47.30 26.90 141.98
C CYS A 79 47.94 25.62 142.56
N LEU A 80 47.13 24.57 142.79
CA LEU A 80 47.56 23.28 143.38
C LEU A 80 47.54 22.13 142.36
N TRP A 81 48.40 21.13 142.58
CA TRP A 81 48.72 19.98 141.71
C TRP A 81 47.46 19.17 141.28
N PRO A 82 47.38 18.61 140.05
CA PRO A 82 48.41 18.41 139.03
C PRO A 82 48.40 19.48 137.92
N ASN A 83 48.17 20.74 138.26
CA ASN A 83 48.28 21.85 137.32
C ASN A 83 49.51 22.69 137.66
N LYS A 84 50.10 23.29 136.63
CA LYS A 84 51.21 24.23 136.77
C LYS A 84 50.77 25.62 136.34
N THR A 85 51.42 26.64 136.88
CA THR A 85 51.14 28.03 136.53
C THR A 85 52.06 28.45 135.38
N CYS A 86 51.49 28.61 134.20
CA CYS A 86 52.19 29.12 133.02
C CYS A 86 51.58 30.49 132.65
N ASP A 87 52.41 31.55 132.67
CA ASP A 87 52.02 32.94 132.40
C ASP A 87 50.75 33.39 133.15
N GLY A 88 50.69 33.08 134.45
CA GLY A 88 49.57 33.47 135.32
C GLY A 88 48.28 32.66 135.15
N LYS A 89 48.26 31.60 134.32
CA LYS A 89 47.13 30.66 134.17
C LYS A 89 47.49 29.26 134.69
N CYS A 90 46.54 28.58 135.34
CA CYS A 90 46.69 27.16 135.68
C CYS A 90 46.41 26.30 134.44
N VAL A 91 47.42 25.60 133.93
CA VAL A 91 47.33 24.66 132.79
C VAL A 91 47.66 23.24 133.26
N ALA A 92 47.15 22.23 132.55
CA ALA A 92 47.40 20.83 132.89
C ALA A 92 48.89 20.52 132.78
N TYR A 93 49.40 19.72 133.72
CA TYR A 93 50.81 19.35 133.77
C TYR A 93 51.28 18.62 132.49
N ASP A 94 50.38 17.90 131.84
CA ASP A 94 50.60 17.08 130.65
C ASP A 94 50.01 17.66 129.36
N ASP A 95 49.74 18.97 129.31
CA ASP A 95 49.33 19.63 128.07
C ASP A 95 50.56 19.92 127.18
N PRO A 96 50.70 19.26 126.02
CA PRO A 96 51.87 19.44 125.15
C PRO A 96 52.00 20.87 124.60
N ASN A 97 50.94 21.68 124.61
CA ASN A 97 51.01 23.10 124.22
C ASN A 97 51.64 23.99 125.29
N TYR A 98 51.75 23.51 126.52
CA TYR A 98 52.40 24.23 127.62
C TYR A 98 53.57 23.42 128.19
N GLY A 99 54.06 22.42 127.44
CA GLY A 99 55.19 21.57 127.79
C GLY A 99 54.86 20.49 128.81
N CYS A 100 55.67 19.43 128.83
CA CYS A 100 55.39 18.22 129.61
C CYS A 100 56.13 18.14 130.97
N LYS A 101 56.73 19.24 131.45
CA LYS A 101 57.52 19.29 132.71
C LYS A 101 56.89 20.22 133.75
N GLN A 102 57.17 19.98 135.04
CA GLN A 102 56.49 20.69 136.15
C GLN A 102 56.88 22.17 136.26
N ASP A 103 58.15 22.46 136.00
CA ASP A 103 58.77 23.76 136.28
C ASP A 103 59.01 24.59 135.01
N THR A 104 58.62 24.10 133.83
CA THR A 104 58.76 24.82 132.56
C THR A 104 57.45 24.82 131.78
N CYS A 105 57.27 25.85 130.96
CA CYS A 105 56.05 26.08 130.17
C CYS A 105 56.32 26.04 128.66
N ASP A 106 57.46 25.48 128.25
CA ASP A 106 57.89 25.46 126.85
C ASP A 106 57.05 24.43 126.06
N PRO A 107 56.28 24.85 125.04
CA PRO A 107 55.49 23.93 124.22
C PRO A 107 56.38 22.86 123.59
N CYS A 108 55.79 21.68 123.36
CA CYS A 108 56.45 20.61 122.65
C CYS A 108 56.88 21.06 121.23
N PRO A 109 58.08 20.67 120.77
CA PRO A 109 58.52 20.97 119.41
C PRO A 109 57.49 20.45 118.41
N THR A 110 56.98 21.33 117.55
CA THR A 110 56.05 20.94 116.50
C THR A 110 56.82 20.23 115.38
N ILE A 111 56.58 18.93 115.20
CA ILE A 111 57.06 18.16 114.05
C ILE A 111 55.92 18.17 113.01
N PRO A 112 56.22 18.35 111.71
CA PRO A 112 55.18 18.45 110.67
C PRO A 112 54.26 17.22 110.62
N ASN A 113 52.94 17.47 110.48
CA ASN A 113 51.91 16.45 110.27
C ASN A 113 51.86 15.33 111.33
N THR A 114 52.47 15.53 112.50
CA THR A 114 52.39 14.63 113.65
C THR A 114 51.39 15.14 114.68
N GLN A 115 50.87 14.21 115.49
CA GLN A 115 50.18 14.51 116.72
C GLN A 115 51.17 14.35 117.87
N ASN A 116 51.31 15.38 118.69
CA ASN A 116 52.24 15.38 119.82
C ASN A 116 51.48 15.17 121.13
N GLY A 117 52.08 14.42 122.05
CA GLY A 117 51.55 14.18 123.39
C GLY A 117 52.67 14.13 124.44
N CYS A 118 52.30 14.30 125.70
CA CYS A 118 53.20 14.13 126.82
C CYS A 118 53.29 12.66 127.21
N VAL A 119 54.47 12.05 127.06
CA VAL A 119 54.73 10.65 127.42
C VAL A 119 55.94 10.63 128.36
N ASN A 120 55.74 10.13 129.58
CA ASN A 120 56.78 10.08 130.63
C ASN A 120 57.47 11.43 130.87
N ASP A 121 56.68 12.49 131.03
CA ASP A 121 57.15 13.85 131.32
C ASP A 121 58.02 14.48 130.20
N GLU A 122 57.99 13.90 129.00
CA GLU A 122 58.67 14.41 127.79
C GLU A 122 57.71 14.48 126.60
N CYS A 123 58.02 15.38 125.66
CA CYS A 123 57.27 15.52 124.43
C CYS A 123 57.58 14.36 123.48
N ALA A 124 56.55 13.63 123.06
CA ALA A 124 56.66 12.52 122.10
C ALA A 124 55.57 12.60 121.01
N VAL A 125 55.87 12.09 119.82
CA VAL A 125 54.88 11.91 118.75
C VAL A 125 54.02 10.69 119.05
N THR A 126 52.70 10.85 119.05
CA THR A 126 51.71 9.81 119.37
C THR A 126 51.02 9.23 118.12
N GLY A 127 51.21 9.85 116.95
CA GLY A 127 50.71 9.36 115.66
C GLY A 127 50.75 10.45 114.58
N CYS A 128 50.24 10.14 113.40
CA CYS A 128 50.11 11.08 112.29
C CYS A 128 48.78 11.84 112.32
N ALA A 129 48.77 13.05 111.79
CA ALA A 129 47.52 13.76 111.46
C ALA A 129 46.71 12.95 110.42
N PRO A 130 45.36 13.02 110.42
CA PRO A 130 44.53 12.33 109.43
C PRO A 130 44.96 12.65 107.99
N GLY A 131 45.06 11.63 107.15
CA GLY A 131 45.52 11.78 105.76
C GLY A 131 47.04 11.73 105.59
N TYR A 132 47.82 11.73 106.67
CA TYR A 132 49.28 11.64 106.63
C TYR A 132 49.78 10.32 107.21
N PHE A 133 50.88 9.81 106.66
CA PHE A 133 51.54 8.61 107.14
C PHE A 133 53.06 8.76 107.10
N ASP A 134 53.72 8.17 108.08
CA ASP A 134 55.19 8.04 108.13
C ASP A 134 55.59 6.85 107.24
N CYS A 135 55.86 7.13 105.96
CA CYS A 135 56.16 6.12 104.96
C CYS A 135 57.62 5.67 104.96
N ASP A 136 58.56 6.46 105.50
CA ASP A 136 59.97 6.10 105.63
C ASP A 136 60.32 5.50 107.00
N GLY A 137 59.41 5.62 107.97
CA GLY A 137 59.52 5.09 109.32
C GLY A 137 60.39 5.94 110.24
N ASP A 138 60.73 7.18 109.84
CA ASP A 138 61.52 8.12 110.62
C ASP A 138 60.65 9.19 111.28
N TRP A 139 60.28 8.94 112.53
CA TRP A 139 59.54 9.88 113.37
C TRP A 139 60.24 11.25 113.56
N GLY A 140 61.54 11.36 113.29
CA GLY A 140 62.30 12.60 113.43
C GLY A 140 62.02 13.64 112.35
N THR A 141 61.51 13.21 111.19
CA THR A 141 61.14 14.09 110.07
C THR A 141 59.65 14.40 110.04
N GLY A 142 58.81 13.50 110.55
CA GLY A 142 57.36 13.69 110.69
C GLY A 142 56.57 12.73 109.80
N CYS A 143 55.26 12.98 109.66
CA CYS A 143 54.41 12.17 108.77
C CYS A 143 54.33 12.81 107.40
N GLU A 144 55.37 12.61 106.61
CA GLU A 144 55.67 13.45 105.44
C GLU A 144 54.83 13.13 104.20
N THR A 145 54.13 11.99 104.18
CA THR A 145 53.38 11.54 103.01
C THR A 145 51.89 11.72 103.21
N ASP A 146 51.28 12.58 102.40
CA ASP A 146 49.84 12.66 102.24
C ASP A 146 49.33 11.40 101.51
N ILE A 147 48.79 10.45 102.27
CA ILE A 147 48.24 9.18 101.78
C ILE A 147 46.83 9.31 101.16
N TRP A 148 46.34 10.54 100.98
CA TRP A 148 45.18 10.90 100.16
C TRP A 148 45.57 11.70 98.91
N SER A 149 46.86 11.76 98.58
CA SER A 149 47.33 12.31 97.30
C SER A 149 47.15 11.31 96.15
N LEU A 150 47.19 11.79 94.91
CA LEU A 150 47.11 10.92 93.73
C LEU A 150 48.28 9.94 93.61
N ASP A 151 49.45 10.32 94.11
CA ASP A 151 50.68 9.50 94.05
C ASP A 151 50.78 8.50 95.23
N ASN A 152 50.04 8.77 96.30
CA ASN A 152 50.01 7.96 97.52
C ASN A 152 48.55 7.86 97.97
N CYS A 153 47.78 6.93 97.39
CA CYS A 153 46.34 6.81 97.63
C CYS A 153 46.01 5.47 98.30
N GLY A 154 45.75 5.50 99.60
CA GLY A 154 45.40 4.30 100.36
C GLY A 154 45.15 4.58 101.84
N THR A 155 45.14 3.53 102.66
CA THR A 155 45.02 3.65 104.12
C THR A 155 46.22 3.01 104.82
N GLY A 156 46.80 3.72 105.78
CA GLY A 156 48.01 3.30 106.48
C GLY A 156 49.21 3.12 105.53
N GLN A 157 50.05 2.12 105.80
CA GLN A 157 51.23 1.81 105.00
C GLN A 157 50.91 1.48 103.53
N ASN A 158 49.70 0.98 103.24
CA ASN A 158 49.28 0.67 101.87
C ASN A 158 49.01 1.94 101.03
N GLY A 159 48.99 3.13 101.63
CA GLY A 159 48.95 4.39 100.88
C GLY A 159 50.33 4.82 100.37
N CYS A 160 51.41 4.34 100.97
CA CYS A 160 52.77 4.76 100.62
C CYS A 160 53.19 4.24 99.23
N GLY A 161 53.39 5.16 98.29
CA GLY A 161 53.84 4.84 96.93
C GLY A 161 52.83 4.07 96.07
N GLN A 162 51.54 4.09 96.44
CA GLN A 162 50.46 3.52 95.63
C GLN A 162 49.72 4.62 94.87
N PRO A 163 50.03 4.85 93.58
CA PRO A 163 49.33 5.87 92.82
C PRO A 163 47.91 5.42 92.45
N CYS A 164 46.96 6.34 92.56
CA CYS A 164 45.60 6.17 92.03
C CYS A 164 45.62 6.46 90.52
N SER A 165 45.87 5.42 89.72
CA SER A 165 45.90 5.49 88.25
C SER A 165 45.11 4.36 87.59
N PRO A 166 43.76 4.34 87.71
CA PRO A 166 42.93 3.34 87.05
C PRO A 166 43.08 3.40 85.52
N ALA A 167 43.00 2.25 84.85
CA ALA A 167 43.19 2.15 83.41
C ALA A 167 42.17 2.99 82.62
N ASN A 168 42.58 3.53 81.47
CA ASN A 168 41.72 4.31 80.55
C ASN A 168 41.00 5.52 81.19
N THR A 169 41.53 6.06 82.28
CA THR A 169 41.03 7.30 82.91
C THR A 169 41.78 8.53 82.40
N GLU A 170 41.06 9.65 82.25
CA GLU A 170 41.62 10.98 81.96
C GLU A 170 41.95 11.71 83.26
N SER A 171 41.11 11.53 84.28
CA SER A 171 41.35 12.03 85.64
C SER A 171 40.77 11.07 86.67
N ALA A 172 41.52 10.83 87.74
CA ALA A 172 41.10 10.11 88.93
C ALA A 172 41.24 11.01 90.16
N SER A 173 40.67 10.62 91.29
CA SER A 173 40.87 11.31 92.57
C SER A 173 41.00 10.32 93.71
N CYS A 174 41.80 10.68 94.72
CA CYS A 174 41.90 9.90 95.95
C CYS A 174 41.09 10.58 97.05
N LEU A 175 39.97 9.98 97.45
CA LEU A 175 39.12 10.51 98.51
C LEU A 175 39.20 9.58 99.72
N ASN A 176 39.73 10.08 100.84
CA ASN A 176 39.89 9.33 102.09
C ASN A 176 40.61 7.97 101.92
N GLY A 177 41.56 7.90 100.99
CA GLY A 177 42.33 6.69 100.72
C GLY A 177 41.65 5.69 99.79
N GLN A 178 40.52 6.06 99.16
CA GLN A 178 39.89 5.29 98.09
C GLN A 178 40.13 5.98 96.75
N CYS A 179 40.66 5.22 95.79
CA CYS A 179 40.80 5.66 94.42
C CYS A 179 39.42 5.70 93.74
N THR A 180 39.07 6.82 93.11
CA THR A 180 37.79 7.04 92.44
C THR A 180 38.03 7.56 91.04
N ILE A 181 37.21 7.13 90.07
CA ILE A 181 37.28 7.59 88.69
C ILE A 181 36.47 8.89 88.58
N VAL A 182 37.13 9.98 88.16
CA VAL A 182 36.46 11.28 87.94
C VAL A 182 36.01 11.40 86.49
N LYS A 183 36.86 10.97 85.54
CA LYS A 183 36.56 11.03 84.12
C LYS A 183 37.32 9.96 83.35
N CYS A 184 36.62 9.22 82.50
CA CYS A 184 37.21 8.30 81.54
C CYS A 184 37.84 9.05 80.36
N LYS A 185 38.85 8.42 79.72
CA LYS A 185 39.34 8.87 78.42
C LYS A 185 38.21 8.81 77.39
N GLU A 186 38.29 9.66 76.37
CA GLU A 186 37.29 9.68 75.29
C GLU A 186 37.08 8.28 74.70
N LEU A 187 35.82 7.88 74.54
CA LEU A 187 35.39 6.56 74.06
C LEU A 187 35.76 5.37 74.97
N PHE A 188 35.95 5.61 76.26
CA PHE A 188 35.95 4.59 77.30
C PHE A 188 34.93 4.93 78.39
N ALA A 189 34.34 3.92 79.03
CA ALA A 189 33.41 4.10 80.14
C ALA A 189 33.67 3.06 81.24
N ASP A 190 33.39 3.46 82.48
CA ASP A 190 33.27 2.60 83.66
C ASP A 190 31.85 2.04 83.71
N CYS A 191 31.64 0.82 83.21
CA CYS A 191 30.29 0.27 83.03
C CYS A 191 29.86 -0.62 84.19
N ASN A 192 30.81 -1.27 84.85
CA ASN A 192 30.57 -2.05 86.05
C ASN A 192 30.56 -1.19 87.35
N HIS A 193 30.96 0.08 87.26
CA HIS A 193 31.13 1.01 88.38
C HIS A 193 32.18 0.53 89.40
N ASP A 194 33.19 -0.20 88.95
CA ASP A 194 34.31 -0.66 89.76
C ASP A 194 35.55 0.24 89.52
N PRO A 195 35.92 1.09 90.48
CA PRO A 195 37.06 1.98 90.28
C PRO A 195 38.42 1.25 90.18
N ASN A 196 38.47 -0.07 90.46
CA ASN A 196 39.72 -0.83 90.49
C ASN A 196 40.17 -1.35 89.12
N ASP A 197 39.27 -1.60 88.17
CA ASP A 197 39.62 -2.00 86.80
C ASP A 197 39.54 -0.85 85.77
N GLY A 198 39.09 0.32 86.21
CA GLY A 198 39.19 1.56 85.45
C GLY A 198 38.00 1.78 84.53
N CYS A 199 38.20 2.52 83.44
CA CYS A 199 37.19 2.63 82.37
C CYS A 199 37.39 1.47 81.40
N GLU A 200 36.90 0.32 81.82
CA GLU A 200 37.15 -1.01 81.27
C GLU A 200 36.49 -1.25 79.91
N THR A 201 35.44 -0.49 79.59
CA THR A 201 34.66 -0.71 78.37
C THR A 201 35.05 0.26 77.25
N ASN A 202 35.42 -0.30 76.09
CA ASN A 202 35.71 0.47 74.87
C ASN A 202 34.41 0.81 74.13
N LEU A 203 34.08 2.10 74.03
CA LEU A 203 32.86 2.58 73.38
C LEU A 203 32.91 2.57 71.84
N ARG A 204 33.95 1.96 71.26
CA ARG A 204 34.08 1.65 69.82
C ARG A 204 33.77 0.18 69.53
N ASP A 205 33.44 -0.60 70.55
CA ASP A 205 32.93 -1.97 70.36
C ASP A 205 31.47 -1.92 69.90
N ILE A 206 31.07 -2.90 69.08
CA ILE A 206 29.71 -2.97 68.56
C ILE A 206 28.67 -3.23 69.66
N HIS A 207 29.03 -3.85 70.79
CA HIS A 207 28.10 -4.12 71.89
C HIS A 207 28.05 -2.97 72.93
N ASN A 208 28.91 -1.94 72.79
CA ASN A 208 29.02 -0.81 73.71
C ASN A 208 29.14 0.54 72.96
N CYS A 209 28.49 0.66 71.81
CA CYS A 209 28.76 1.74 70.88
C CYS A 209 28.25 3.10 71.38
N GLY A 210 29.17 3.96 71.83
CA GLY A 210 28.87 5.30 72.34
C GLY A 210 28.42 5.37 73.80
N GLU A 211 27.92 4.26 74.39
CA GLU A 211 27.61 4.14 75.82
C GLU A 211 27.61 2.67 76.27
N CYS A 212 27.71 2.44 77.59
CA CYS A 212 27.72 1.11 78.20
C CYS A 212 26.51 0.25 77.79
N GLY A 213 26.76 -0.96 77.26
CA GLY A 213 25.72 -1.94 76.92
C GLY A 213 24.84 -1.56 75.72
N LYS A 214 25.17 -0.50 74.97
CA LYS A 214 24.45 -0.14 73.74
C LYS A 214 24.94 -0.96 72.56
N GLU A 215 24.13 -1.94 72.18
CA GLU A 215 24.28 -2.67 70.92
C GLU A 215 24.12 -1.75 69.70
N CYS A 216 25.09 -1.79 68.81
CA CYS A 216 25.05 -1.14 67.50
C CYS A 216 24.16 -1.95 66.57
N THR A 217 22.93 -1.47 66.40
CA THR A 217 21.95 -2.06 65.49
C THR A 217 21.85 -1.21 64.23
N VAL A 218 22.07 -1.84 63.08
CA VAL A 218 21.93 -1.24 61.75
C VAL A 218 20.82 -1.93 60.98
N SER A 219 20.45 -1.38 59.81
CA SER A 219 19.46 -1.97 58.91
C SER A 219 19.79 -3.43 58.57
N ALA A 220 18.75 -4.28 58.56
CA ALA A 220 18.87 -5.72 58.32
C ALA A 220 19.63 -6.02 57.01
N GLY A 221 20.67 -6.86 57.10
CA GLY A 221 21.53 -7.22 55.96
C GLY A 221 22.76 -6.32 55.79
N SER A 222 22.92 -5.28 56.60
CA SER A 222 24.15 -4.46 56.67
C SER A 222 25.07 -4.98 57.78
N THR A 223 26.38 -4.71 57.68
CA THR A 223 27.34 -5.03 58.73
C THR A 223 27.48 -3.83 59.68
N PRO A 224 27.16 -3.97 60.99
CA PRO A 224 27.30 -2.90 61.96
C PRO A 224 28.77 -2.66 62.32
N THR A 225 29.17 -1.39 62.32
CA THR A 225 30.49 -0.93 62.75
C THR A 225 30.33 0.27 63.66
N CYS A 226 31.07 0.30 64.76
CA CYS A 226 31.06 1.43 65.68
C CYS A 226 32.28 2.34 65.45
N ALA A 227 32.07 3.43 64.71
CA ALA A 227 33.13 4.37 64.36
C ALA A 227 33.01 5.63 65.23
N SER A 228 33.98 5.83 66.14
CA SER A 228 34.04 6.96 67.06
C SER A 228 32.80 7.11 67.96
N GLY A 229 32.29 5.99 68.47
CA GLY A 229 31.10 5.98 69.35
C GLY A 229 29.76 6.18 68.61
N VAL A 230 29.77 6.22 67.27
CA VAL A 230 28.57 6.28 66.45
C VAL A 230 28.40 4.96 65.71
N CYS A 231 27.22 4.37 65.83
CA CYS A 231 26.85 3.16 65.12
C CYS A 231 26.64 3.49 63.63
N LYS A 232 27.29 2.74 62.73
CA LYS A 232 27.24 2.95 61.29
C LYS A 232 27.14 1.62 60.53
N ALA A 233 26.54 1.65 59.35
CA ALA A 233 26.60 0.57 58.38
C ALA A 233 27.76 0.82 57.40
N ASP A 234 28.78 -0.06 57.39
CA ASP A 234 29.96 0.12 56.52
C ASP A 234 29.62 -0.01 55.02
N GLN A 235 28.64 -0.84 54.69
CA GLN A 235 28.06 -0.96 53.36
C GLN A 235 26.57 -1.24 53.48
N CYS A 236 25.78 -0.53 52.68
CA CYS A 236 24.38 -0.86 52.50
C CYS A 236 24.22 -2.18 51.74
N PRO A 237 23.19 -2.98 52.06
CA PRO A 237 22.90 -4.20 51.34
C PRO A 237 22.58 -3.89 49.87
N PRO A 238 22.82 -4.84 48.93
CA PRO A 238 22.50 -4.64 47.52
C PRO A 238 21.06 -4.17 47.32
N GLY A 239 20.89 -3.05 46.61
CA GLY A 239 19.57 -2.45 46.39
C GLY A 239 19.12 -1.43 47.43
N LYS A 240 19.96 -1.09 48.42
CA LYS A 240 19.72 0.00 49.38
C LYS A 240 20.83 1.05 49.35
N ALA A 241 20.50 2.29 49.73
CA ALA A 241 21.44 3.39 49.95
C ALA A 241 20.98 4.27 51.12
N ASP A 242 21.93 4.97 51.74
CA ASP A 242 21.73 6.06 52.70
C ASP A 242 21.53 7.37 51.93
N CYS A 243 20.33 7.96 52.00
CA CYS A 243 19.97 9.16 51.26
C CYS A 243 19.62 10.37 52.14
N ASP A 244 19.61 10.21 53.47
CA ASP A 244 19.43 11.31 54.43
C ASP A 244 20.69 11.60 55.26
N SER A 245 21.79 10.90 54.95
CA SER A 245 23.09 10.96 55.62
C SER A 245 23.07 10.47 57.06
N ASN A 246 22.07 9.66 57.44
CA ASN A 246 22.08 8.93 58.68
C ASN A 246 22.89 7.63 58.49
N PRO A 247 24.10 7.53 59.06
CA PRO A 247 25.01 6.44 58.73
C PRO A 247 24.57 5.08 59.29
N ALA A 248 23.49 5.01 60.09
CA ALA A 248 23.03 3.79 60.74
C ALA A 248 21.95 3.03 59.95
N ASP A 249 21.27 3.69 59.01
CA ASP A 249 20.22 3.11 58.20
C ASP A 249 20.48 3.24 56.69
N CYS A 250 19.99 2.24 55.97
CA CYS A 250 20.08 2.14 54.51
C CYS A 250 18.63 2.11 54.01
N GLU A 251 17.96 3.22 54.25
CA GLU A 251 16.52 3.40 54.26
C GLU A 251 15.93 3.42 52.84
N THR A 252 16.70 3.89 51.86
CA THR A 252 16.19 4.12 50.52
C THR A 252 16.37 2.90 49.62
N ASP A 253 15.27 2.46 49.01
CA ASP A 253 15.27 1.41 48.00
C ASP A 253 15.68 1.93 46.62
N ILE A 254 16.92 1.63 46.24
CA ILE A 254 17.50 2.04 44.95
C ILE A 254 17.15 1.11 43.78
N THR A 255 16.23 0.17 44.00
CA THR A 255 15.64 -0.68 42.95
C THR A 255 14.32 -0.10 42.43
N THR A 256 13.88 1.02 42.99
CA THR A 256 12.65 1.72 42.61
C THR A 256 12.91 2.75 41.50
N THR A 257 11.88 3.07 40.72
CA THR A 257 11.97 4.10 39.67
C THR A 257 12.18 5.52 40.20
N GLN A 258 12.06 5.74 41.52
CA GLN A 258 12.28 7.04 42.15
C GLN A 258 13.73 7.23 42.65
N ASN A 259 14.50 6.15 42.80
CA ASN A 259 15.87 6.18 43.34
C ASN A 259 16.80 5.23 42.57
N CYS A 260 16.63 5.08 41.27
CA CYS A 260 17.20 3.96 40.55
C CYS A 260 18.74 4.03 40.51
N GLY A 261 19.41 3.12 41.22
CA GLY A 261 20.87 3.06 41.32
C GLY A 261 21.52 4.12 42.22
N ALA A 262 20.81 5.20 42.58
CA ALA A 262 21.28 6.24 43.47
C ALA A 262 20.12 7.05 44.07
N CYS A 263 20.37 7.70 45.21
CA CYS A 263 19.45 8.59 45.88
C CYS A 263 18.88 9.67 44.94
N GLY A 264 17.56 9.77 44.84
CA GLY A 264 16.88 10.78 44.02
C GLY A 264 17.06 10.63 42.51
N ASN A 265 17.66 9.53 42.03
CA ASN A 265 17.78 9.27 40.60
C ASN A 265 16.43 8.76 40.03
N VAL A 266 15.53 9.69 39.79
CA VAL A 266 14.19 9.41 39.26
C VAL A 266 14.29 9.07 37.77
N CYS A 267 13.75 7.92 37.39
CA CYS A 267 13.59 7.56 35.99
C CYS A 267 12.51 8.43 35.34
N ALA A 268 12.93 9.37 34.50
CA ALA A 268 12.04 10.31 33.83
C ALA A 268 12.55 10.64 32.43
N GLY A 269 11.61 10.99 31.55
CA GLY A 269 11.87 11.36 30.16
C GLY A 269 10.56 11.58 29.41
N PRO A 270 10.57 12.38 28.32
CA PRO A 270 9.36 12.72 27.59
C PRO A 270 8.77 11.50 26.86
N ASN A 271 7.45 11.46 26.79
CA ASN A 271 6.67 10.44 26.07
C ASN A 271 6.99 8.99 26.46
N VAL A 272 7.43 8.75 27.69
CA VAL A 272 7.57 7.41 28.26
C VAL A 272 6.34 7.08 29.10
N ASN A 273 5.73 5.92 28.87
CA ASN A 273 4.57 5.46 29.62
C ASN A 273 4.99 4.62 30.83
N GLN A 274 6.02 3.80 30.67
CA GLN A 274 6.52 2.94 31.73
C GLN A 274 8.05 2.93 31.78
N TRP A 275 8.53 3.14 33.00
CA TRP A 275 9.93 3.03 33.39
C TRP A 275 10.12 1.78 34.23
N ALA A 276 11.27 1.13 34.10
CA ALA A 276 11.75 0.13 35.03
C ALA A 276 13.14 0.49 35.53
N CYS A 277 13.43 0.10 36.76
CA CYS A 277 14.77 0.12 37.31
C CYS A 277 15.29 -1.33 37.30
N VAL A 278 16.26 -1.62 36.44
CA VAL A 278 16.75 -2.99 36.24
C VAL A 278 18.20 -3.11 36.69
N ALA A 279 18.57 -4.30 37.15
CA ALA A 279 19.96 -4.61 37.44
C ALA A 279 20.79 -4.60 36.14
N SER A 280 21.85 -3.82 36.10
CA SER A 280 22.79 -3.69 34.98
C SER A 280 24.22 -3.74 35.53
N GLY A 281 24.93 -4.83 35.27
CA GLY A 281 26.35 -4.97 35.64
C GLY A 281 26.67 -4.88 37.14
N GLY A 282 25.72 -5.21 38.03
CA GLY A 282 25.89 -5.09 39.49
C GLY A 282 25.43 -3.75 40.08
N GLN A 283 24.91 -2.84 39.25
CA GLN A 283 24.22 -1.61 39.65
C GLN A 283 22.76 -1.65 39.18
N TYR A 284 21.98 -0.61 39.48
CA TYR A 284 20.63 -0.44 38.96
C TYR A 284 20.59 0.76 38.00
N ALA A 285 19.91 0.61 36.86
CA ALA A 285 19.79 1.65 35.85
C ALA A 285 18.36 1.75 35.32
N CYS A 286 17.95 2.98 34.99
CA CYS A 286 16.67 3.22 34.35
C CYS A 286 16.63 2.58 32.97
N GLN A 287 15.50 1.97 32.64
CA GLN A 287 15.18 1.43 31.33
C GLN A 287 13.77 1.86 30.94
N ILE A 288 13.60 2.15 29.65
CA ILE A 288 12.29 2.40 29.05
C ILE A 288 11.70 1.03 28.73
N THR A 289 10.62 0.65 29.41
CA THR A 289 9.91 -0.61 29.13
C THR A 289 8.74 -0.41 28.19
N ALA A 290 8.11 0.77 28.20
CA ALA A 290 7.10 1.14 27.23
C ALA A 290 7.07 2.65 26.98
N CYS A 291 7.08 3.04 25.71
CA CYS A 291 6.78 4.40 25.29
C CYS A 291 5.29 4.72 25.44
N ALA A 292 4.96 6.01 25.48
CA ALA A 292 3.60 6.49 25.24
C ALA A 292 3.10 6.01 23.89
N GLN A 293 1.78 5.87 23.75
CA GLN A 293 1.19 5.34 22.55
C GLN A 293 1.65 6.13 21.31
N ASN A 294 2.14 5.41 20.29
CA ASN A 294 2.67 5.96 19.04
C ASN A 294 3.96 6.77 19.17
N TRP A 295 4.67 6.66 20.28
CA TRP A 295 6.04 7.17 20.42
C TRP A 295 7.03 6.00 20.41
N GLY A 296 8.23 6.24 19.90
CA GLY A 296 9.32 5.28 19.90
C GLY A 296 10.62 5.91 20.35
N ASN A 297 11.43 5.13 21.06
CA ASN A 297 12.84 5.42 21.28
C ASN A 297 13.64 4.86 20.12
N CYS A 298 13.92 5.69 19.12
CA CYS A 298 14.47 5.25 17.84
C CYS A 298 15.98 5.45 17.73
N ASN A 299 16.57 6.32 18.55
CA ASN A 299 18.01 6.49 18.67
C ASN A 299 18.64 5.56 19.75
N GLY A 300 17.82 4.89 20.57
CA GLY A 300 18.23 3.99 21.64
C GLY A 300 18.76 4.70 22.89
N GLN A 301 18.60 6.02 22.98
CA GLN A 301 19.09 6.83 24.10
C GLN A 301 18.01 6.93 25.17
N ILE A 302 18.38 6.67 26.42
CA ILE A 302 17.40 6.60 27.52
C ILE A 302 17.07 8.01 28.04
N GLY A 303 18.04 8.93 27.96
CA GLY A 303 17.97 10.25 28.58
C GLY A 303 17.02 11.26 27.91
N ASP A 304 16.69 11.06 26.63
CA ASP A 304 15.75 11.88 25.86
C ASP A 304 14.38 11.21 25.66
N GLY A 305 14.16 10.04 26.28
CA GLY A 305 12.86 9.39 26.35
C GLY A 305 12.45 8.66 25.07
N CYS A 306 11.20 8.83 24.65
CA CYS A 306 10.71 8.36 23.36
C CYS A 306 10.49 9.57 22.45
N GLU A 307 11.47 9.82 21.61
CA GLU A 307 11.68 11.09 20.91
C GLU A 307 10.96 11.20 19.57
N VAL A 308 10.50 10.07 19.00
CA VAL A 308 9.87 10.06 17.67
C VAL A 308 8.39 9.72 17.73
N ASN A 309 7.56 10.57 17.12
CA ASN A 309 6.14 10.34 16.92
C ASN A 309 5.92 9.43 15.69
N LEU A 310 5.66 8.15 15.95
CA LEU A 310 5.47 7.11 14.93
C LEU A 310 4.18 7.29 14.12
N ASN A 311 3.26 8.16 14.54
CA ASN A 311 2.03 8.44 13.79
C ASN A 311 2.21 9.43 12.65
N SER A 312 3.27 10.23 12.68
CA SER A 312 3.43 11.39 11.79
C SER A 312 4.84 11.54 11.20
N ALA A 313 5.86 10.92 11.82
CA ALA A 313 7.21 10.95 11.29
C ALA A 313 7.34 10.02 10.06
N THR A 314 7.58 10.60 8.89
CA THR A 314 7.71 9.86 7.62
C THR A 314 8.91 8.91 7.57
N ASP A 315 9.97 9.16 8.35
CA ASP A 315 11.13 8.28 8.45
C ASP A 315 11.00 7.17 9.52
N HIS A 316 9.92 7.20 10.32
CA HIS A 316 9.65 6.27 11.42
C HIS A 316 8.15 5.94 11.53
N CYS A 317 7.48 5.83 10.39
CA CYS A 317 6.02 5.69 10.32
C CYS A 317 5.59 4.28 10.74
N GLY A 318 4.86 4.19 11.86
CA GLY A 318 4.39 2.94 12.46
C GLY A 318 5.43 2.19 13.28
N SER A 319 6.73 2.40 13.03
CA SER A 319 7.83 1.80 13.80
C SER A 319 9.13 2.60 13.63
N CYS A 320 10.06 2.47 14.58
CA CYS A 320 11.38 3.05 14.42
C CYS A 320 12.07 2.53 13.14
N GLY A 321 12.57 3.45 12.31
CA GLY A 321 13.18 3.15 11.02
C GLY A 321 12.18 2.77 9.91
N GLY A 322 10.87 2.78 10.19
CA GLY A 322 9.81 2.55 9.22
C GLY A 322 9.66 3.73 8.27
N LYS A 323 10.59 3.90 7.33
CA LYS A 323 10.56 5.01 6.38
C LYS A 323 9.55 4.77 5.25
N CYS A 324 8.68 5.74 4.98
CA CYS A 324 7.76 5.68 3.85
C CYS A 324 8.50 5.68 2.50
N SER A 325 8.10 4.77 1.62
CA SER A 325 8.68 4.54 0.31
C SER A 325 8.51 5.74 -0.61
N THR A 326 9.54 6.04 -1.39
CA THR A 326 9.51 7.04 -2.47
C THR A 326 9.11 6.43 -3.81
N HIS A 327 8.82 5.13 -3.87
CA HIS A 327 8.64 4.42 -5.14
C HIS A 327 7.41 4.93 -5.89
N ASN A 328 7.65 5.48 -7.08
CA ASN A 328 6.68 6.16 -7.94
C ASN A 328 5.78 7.19 -7.22
N ALA A 329 6.33 7.85 -6.19
CA ALA A 329 5.64 8.87 -5.41
C ALA A 329 6.34 10.24 -5.55
N THR A 330 5.55 11.31 -5.52
CA THR A 330 6.01 12.71 -5.52
C THR A 330 6.16 13.27 -4.11
N ALA A 331 5.41 12.74 -3.16
CA ALA A 331 5.46 13.09 -1.75
C ALA A 331 4.95 11.92 -0.90
N GLN A 332 5.26 11.93 0.39
CA GLN A 332 4.78 10.96 1.36
C GLN A 332 4.28 11.68 2.60
N ALA A 333 3.20 11.17 3.19
CA ALA A 333 2.74 11.54 4.51
C ALA A 333 2.70 10.30 5.39
N CYS A 334 2.91 10.48 6.69
CA CYS A 334 2.58 9.47 7.68
C CYS A 334 1.35 9.95 8.44
N ASN A 335 0.32 9.10 8.49
CA ASN A 335 -0.90 9.38 9.24
C ASN A 335 -1.31 8.13 10.00
N ASN A 336 -1.46 8.25 11.32
CA ASN A 336 -1.77 7.13 12.21
C ASN A 336 -0.86 5.92 12.03
N GLY A 337 0.43 6.17 11.74
CA GLY A 337 1.43 5.13 11.57
C GLY A 337 1.36 4.39 10.24
N GLN A 338 0.58 4.92 9.28
CA GLN A 338 0.51 4.42 7.92
C GLN A 338 1.01 5.47 6.94
N CYS A 339 1.83 5.03 6.01
CA CYS A 339 2.31 5.82 4.89
C CYS A 339 1.18 6.02 3.89
N ILE A 340 1.01 7.28 3.49
CA ILE A 340 0.07 7.72 2.47
C ILE A 340 0.89 8.42 1.39
N PRO A 341 1.22 7.72 0.29
CA PRO A 341 2.00 8.32 -0.80
C PRO A 341 1.10 9.18 -1.70
N THR A 342 1.67 10.27 -2.21
CA THR A 342 1.10 11.03 -3.33
C THR A 342 1.75 10.53 -4.61
N CYS A 343 1.04 9.64 -5.32
CA CYS A 343 1.60 8.96 -6.50
C CYS A 343 1.89 9.90 -7.66
N ILE A 344 2.92 9.54 -8.44
CA ILE A 344 3.14 10.11 -9.77
C ILE A 344 1.95 9.73 -10.67
N ASP A 345 1.61 10.60 -11.61
CA ASP A 345 0.58 10.34 -12.61
C ASP A 345 0.79 8.99 -13.32
N GLY A 346 -0.27 8.19 -13.40
CA GLY A 346 -0.22 6.82 -13.92
C GLY A 346 0.17 5.73 -12.93
N PHE A 347 0.42 6.06 -11.65
CA PHE A 347 0.66 5.08 -10.59
C PHE A 347 -0.36 5.22 -9.45
N LYS A 348 -0.64 4.10 -8.77
CA LYS A 348 -1.46 4.06 -7.55
C LYS A 348 -0.83 3.10 -6.54
N ASP A 349 -1.06 3.41 -5.27
CA ASP A 349 -0.93 2.48 -4.15
C ASP A 349 -2.17 1.57 -4.14
N CYS A 350 -1.99 0.29 -4.44
CA CYS A 350 -3.09 -0.67 -4.57
C CYS A 350 -3.18 -1.64 -3.40
N ASN A 351 -2.21 -1.61 -2.51
CA ASN A 351 -2.09 -2.56 -1.41
C ASN A 351 -2.12 -1.86 -0.04
N GLY A 352 -2.13 -0.53 -0.01
CA GLY A 352 -2.05 0.33 1.16
C GLY A 352 -3.32 1.15 1.47
N PRO A 353 -3.26 2.00 2.51
CA PRO A 353 -2.07 2.49 3.22
C PRO A 353 -1.40 1.45 4.17
N ARG A 354 -0.06 1.51 4.33
CA ARG A 354 0.77 0.54 5.11
C ARG A 354 1.79 1.23 6.02
N PRO A 355 2.23 0.60 7.12
CA PRO A 355 3.34 1.13 7.92
C PRO A 355 4.64 1.14 7.12
N GLY A 356 5.55 2.06 7.42
CA GLY A 356 6.74 2.31 6.60
C GLY A 356 7.69 1.11 6.48
N ALA A 357 7.70 0.20 7.45
CA ALA A 357 8.48 -1.04 7.36
C ALA A 357 8.06 -1.98 6.20
N THR A 358 6.82 -1.83 5.69
CA THR A 358 6.25 -2.67 4.62
C THR A 358 5.64 -1.85 3.49
N ASP A 359 5.86 -0.53 3.51
CA ASP A 359 5.37 0.38 2.48
C ASP A 359 6.23 0.20 1.22
N ASP A 360 5.62 -0.21 0.12
CA ASP A 360 6.25 -0.32 -1.20
C ASP A 360 5.87 0.83 -2.13
N GLY A 361 5.17 1.85 -1.62
CA GLY A 361 4.85 3.08 -2.33
C GLY A 361 3.74 2.89 -3.36
N CYS A 362 3.82 3.60 -4.48
CA CYS A 362 2.86 3.48 -5.57
C CYS A 362 3.31 2.39 -6.55
N GLU A 363 3.10 1.15 -6.15
CA GLU A 363 3.63 -0.06 -6.77
C GLU A 363 2.95 -0.42 -8.09
N THR A 364 1.74 0.09 -8.34
CA THR A 364 0.95 -0.32 -9.51
C THR A 364 0.89 0.77 -10.57
N ASN A 365 1.39 0.44 -11.78
CA ASN A 365 1.17 1.24 -12.97
C ASN A 365 -0.26 1.04 -13.51
N VAL A 366 -1.09 2.07 -13.40
CA VAL A 366 -2.50 2.05 -13.82
C VAL A 366 -2.73 2.41 -15.30
N ARG A 367 -1.67 2.39 -16.10
CA ARG A 367 -1.70 2.50 -17.57
C ARG A 367 -1.45 1.16 -18.26
N THR A 368 -1.61 0.07 -17.52
CA THR A 368 -1.48 -1.30 -18.02
C THR A 368 -2.87 -1.90 -18.24
N PRO A 369 -3.04 -2.83 -19.19
CA PRO A 369 -4.33 -3.50 -19.41
C PRO A 369 -4.88 -4.21 -18.16
N GLN A 370 -4.03 -4.61 -17.21
CA GLN A 370 -4.44 -5.30 -15.99
C GLN A 370 -4.91 -4.35 -14.87
N ASN A 371 -4.55 -3.06 -14.92
CA ASN A 371 -4.83 -2.07 -13.86
C ASN A 371 -5.33 -0.73 -14.43
N CYS A 372 -6.15 -0.76 -15.46
CA CYS A 372 -6.47 0.43 -16.23
C CYS A 372 -7.31 1.46 -15.46
N GLY A 373 -6.70 2.60 -15.11
CA GLY A 373 -7.31 3.69 -14.34
C GLY A 373 -7.45 3.44 -12.83
N ALA A 374 -7.50 2.18 -12.43
CA ALA A 374 -7.57 1.77 -11.04
C ALA A 374 -6.98 0.37 -10.82
N CYS A 375 -6.62 0.10 -9.57
CA CYS A 375 -6.12 -1.17 -9.09
C CYS A 375 -7.03 -2.34 -9.49
N GLY A 376 -6.46 -3.37 -10.12
CA GLY A 376 -7.18 -4.57 -10.54
C GLY A 376 -8.24 -4.37 -11.63
N THR A 377 -8.41 -3.16 -12.16
CA THR A 377 -9.40 -2.89 -13.21
C THR A 377 -8.86 -3.35 -14.56
N THR A 378 -9.30 -4.52 -15.01
CA THR A 378 -8.81 -5.09 -16.28
C THR A 378 -9.55 -4.47 -17.48
N CYS A 379 -8.78 -3.98 -18.45
CA CYS A 379 -9.24 -3.54 -19.75
C CYS A 379 -9.04 -4.66 -20.77
N ALA A 380 -10.12 -5.34 -21.12
CA ALA A 380 -10.13 -6.47 -22.06
C ALA A 380 -11.36 -6.38 -22.98
N PRO A 381 -11.38 -5.39 -23.90
CA PRO A 381 -12.46 -5.28 -24.89
C PRO A 381 -12.51 -6.52 -25.78
N ALA A 382 -13.70 -7.04 -26.06
CA ALA A 382 -13.88 -8.22 -26.89
C ALA A 382 -13.41 -7.96 -28.34
N HIS A 383 -12.77 -8.96 -28.95
CA HIS A 383 -12.25 -8.90 -30.34
C HIS A 383 -11.37 -7.69 -30.64
N ALA A 384 -10.64 -7.21 -29.62
CA ALA A 384 -9.88 -5.99 -29.69
C ALA A 384 -8.60 -6.08 -28.85
N THR A 385 -7.59 -5.34 -29.28
CA THR A 385 -6.39 -5.08 -28.48
C THR A 385 -6.64 -3.87 -27.57
N PRO A 386 -6.55 -4.00 -26.24
CA PRO A 386 -6.76 -2.88 -25.32
C PRO A 386 -5.69 -1.79 -25.47
N ASP A 387 -6.09 -0.54 -25.31
CA ASP A 387 -5.21 0.59 -25.00
C ASP A 387 -5.53 1.10 -23.59
N CYS A 388 -4.49 1.43 -22.82
CA CYS A 388 -4.63 2.05 -21.51
C CYS A 388 -3.60 3.19 -21.29
N SER A 389 -3.03 3.73 -22.36
CA SER A 389 -1.99 4.75 -22.30
C SER A 389 -2.37 6.01 -21.50
N LEU A 390 -3.67 6.35 -21.45
CA LEU A 390 -4.20 7.50 -20.70
C LEU A 390 -4.84 7.13 -19.35
N GLY A 391 -4.71 5.88 -18.90
CA GLY A 391 -5.39 5.39 -17.69
C GLY A 391 -6.91 5.26 -17.87
N ILE A 392 -7.38 5.25 -19.12
CA ILE A 392 -8.77 5.01 -19.50
C ILE A 392 -8.75 3.84 -20.48
N CYS A 393 -9.67 2.88 -20.30
CA CYS A 393 -9.76 1.74 -21.20
C CYS A 393 -10.19 2.22 -22.59
N GLY A 394 -9.37 1.91 -23.59
CA GLY A 394 -9.55 2.22 -25.00
C GLY A 394 -9.35 0.99 -25.88
N ILE A 395 -9.67 1.13 -27.16
CA ILE A 395 -9.36 0.12 -28.19
C ILE A 395 -8.20 0.65 -29.03
N LYS A 396 -7.08 -0.07 -29.04
CA LYS A 396 -5.95 0.24 -29.91
C LYS A 396 -6.23 -0.17 -31.37
N SER A 397 -6.79 -1.36 -31.53
CA SER A 397 -7.14 -1.95 -32.81
C SER A 397 -8.10 -3.12 -32.61
N CYS A 398 -9.01 -3.31 -33.56
CA CYS A 398 -9.85 -4.50 -33.63
C CYS A 398 -9.10 -5.68 -34.27
N GLU A 399 -9.55 -6.90 -33.99
CA GLU A 399 -9.22 -8.08 -34.79
C GLU A 399 -9.67 -7.91 -36.25
N THR A 400 -9.05 -8.63 -37.18
CA THR A 400 -9.43 -8.57 -38.61
C THR A 400 -10.93 -8.84 -38.79
N ASP A 401 -11.58 -8.05 -39.64
CA ASP A 401 -13.02 -8.05 -39.92
C ASP A 401 -13.93 -7.67 -38.75
N TRP A 402 -13.43 -7.43 -37.55
CA TRP A 402 -14.22 -6.91 -36.43
C TRP A 402 -14.15 -5.38 -36.39
N VAL A 403 -15.29 -4.74 -36.14
CA VAL A 403 -15.40 -3.28 -36.05
C VAL A 403 -16.26 -2.90 -34.85
N ASN A 404 -15.85 -1.84 -34.16
CA ASN A 404 -16.68 -1.19 -33.15
C ASN A 404 -17.65 -0.23 -33.84
N CYS A 405 -18.91 -0.64 -33.99
CA CYS A 405 -19.93 0.11 -34.69
C CYS A 405 -20.77 1.02 -33.78
N ASP A 406 -20.88 0.72 -32.49
CA ASP A 406 -21.62 1.54 -31.52
C ASP A 406 -20.77 2.64 -30.85
N GLY A 407 -19.44 2.62 -31.05
CA GLY A 407 -18.46 3.50 -30.43
C GLY A 407 -18.14 3.17 -28.97
N ASN A 408 -18.69 2.10 -28.41
CA ASN A 408 -18.58 1.75 -27.02
C ASN A 408 -17.39 0.82 -26.77
N VAL A 409 -16.38 1.32 -26.08
CA VAL A 409 -15.18 0.53 -25.77
C VAL A 409 -15.49 -0.67 -24.87
N ALA A 410 -16.52 -0.60 -24.02
CA ALA A 410 -16.85 -1.65 -23.07
C ALA A 410 -17.36 -2.93 -23.76
N THR A 411 -18.03 -2.80 -24.91
CA THR A 411 -18.53 -3.92 -25.71
C THR A 411 -17.51 -4.43 -26.72
N GLY A 412 -16.42 -3.69 -26.95
CA GLY A 412 -15.29 -4.11 -27.78
C GLY A 412 -15.47 -3.78 -29.26
N CYS A 413 -14.99 -4.66 -30.14
CA CYS A 413 -15.30 -4.62 -31.57
C CYS A 413 -16.32 -5.71 -31.85
N GLU A 414 -17.59 -5.35 -31.73
CA GLU A 414 -18.71 -6.27 -31.53
C GLU A 414 -19.28 -6.85 -32.82
N ILE A 415 -18.94 -6.30 -33.98
CA ILE A 415 -19.50 -6.73 -35.26
C ILE A 415 -18.41 -7.26 -36.20
N ASN A 416 -18.56 -8.51 -36.62
CA ASN A 416 -17.79 -9.06 -37.73
C ASN A 416 -18.42 -8.64 -39.07
N ILE A 417 -17.83 -7.66 -39.73
CA ILE A 417 -18.36 -7.05 -40.96
C ILE A 417 -18.19 -7.96 -42.20
N SER A 418 -17.43 -9.05 -42.11
CA SER A 418 -17.30 -9.97 -43.26
C SER A 418 -18.43 -10.99 -43.34
N LEU A 419 -19.22 -11.14 -42.26
CA LEU A 419 -20.28 -12.15 -42.13
C LEU A 419 -21.65 -11.57 -41.70
N HIS A 420 -21.68 -10.38 -41.10
CA HIS A 420 -22.92 -9.81 -40.56
C HIS A 420 -23.80 -9.18 -41.65
N VAL A 421 -25.02 -9.68 -41.83
CA VAL A 421 -25.95 -9.28 -42.91
C VAL A 421 -26.36 -7.80 -42.86
N ASP A 422 -26.48 -7.24 -41.66
CA ASP A 422 -26.87 -5.82 -41.47
C ASP A 422 -25.66 -4.86 -41.39
N HIS A 423 -24.43 -5.39 -41.44
CA HIS A 423 -23.19 -4.62 -41.33
C HIS A 423 -22.13 -5.14 -42.33
N CYS A 424 -22.59 -5.51 -43.53
CA CYS A 424 -21.76 -6.22 -44.50
C CYS A 424 -20.74 -5.28 -45.15
N GLY A 425 -19.45 -5.52 -44.91
CA GLY A 425 -18.36 -4.66 -45.38
C GLY A 425 -18.27 -3.30 -44.69
N GLY A 426 -18.97 -3.12 -43.56
CA GLY A 426 -18.89 -1.92 -42.72
C GLY A 426 -20.12 -1.69 -41.86
N CYS A 427 -20.01 -0.79 -40.89
CA CYS A 427 -21.10 -0.49 -39.96
C CYS A 427 -22.35 0.03 -40.68
N SER A 428 -23.51 -0.54 -40.33
CA SER A 428 -24.82 -0.19 -40.89
C SER A 428 -24.93 -0.33 -42.41
N ARG A 429 -24.09 -1.16 -43.04
CA ARG A 429 -24.19 -1.55 -44.44
C ARG A 429 -25.10 -2.76 -44.60
N ILE A 430 -26.40 -2.50 -44.56
CA ILE A 430 -27.43 -3.54 -44.62
C ILE A 430 -27.59 -4.05 -46.05
N CYS A 431 -27.56 -5.37 -46.25
CA CYS A 431 -27.85 -5.97 -47.56
C CYS A 431 -29.31 -5.74 -47.97
N SER A 432 -29.51 -5.37 -49.24
CA SER A 432 -30.86 -5.12 -49.78
C SER A 432 -31.72 -6.38 -49.69
N ALA A 433 -32.99 -6.19 -49.31
CA ALA A 433 -33.99 -7.25 -49.31
C ALA A 433 -34.75 -7.34 -50.65
N ASN A 434 -34.45 -6.45 -51.60
CA ASN A 434 -35.17 -6.36 -52.86
C ASN A 434 -34.94 -7.63 -53.71
N HIS A 435 -35.97 -8.47 -53.80
CA HIS A 435 -35.96 -9.76 -54.52
C HIS A 435 -34.80 -10.69 -54.15
N ILE A 436 -34.37 -10.66 -52.89
CA ILE A 436 -33.38 -11.59 -52.31
C ILE A 436 -34.04 -12.27 -51.09
N PRO A 437 -34.62 -13.47 -51.26
CA PRO A 437 -35.38 -14.13 -50.19
C PRO A 437 -34.55 -14.42 -48.94
N THR A 438 -33.27 -14.77 -49.12
CA THR A 438 -32.32 -15.02 -48.04
C THR A 438 -31.07 -14.20 -48.28
N ARG A 439 -30.97 -13.07 -47.57
CA ARG A 439 -29.78 -12.21 -47.59
C ARG A 439 -28.64 -12.89 -46.85
N ALA A 440 -27.43 -12.78 -47.38
CA ALA A 440 -26.21 -13.28 -46.75
C ALA A 440 -25.08 -12.28 -46.92
N CYS A 441 -24.06 -12.35 -46.07
CA CYS A 441 -22.83 -11.59 -46.19
C CYS A 441 -21.65 -12.56 -46.21
N SER A 442 -20.75 -12.40 -47.18
CA SER A 442 -19.54 -13.20 -47.30
C SER A 442 -18.39 -12.33 -47.79
N GLY A 443 -17.29 -12.29 -47.05
CA GLY A 443 -16.13 -11.45 -47.37
C GLY A 443 -16.46 -9.95 -47.40
N GLY A 444 -17.49 -9.52 -46.65
CA GLY A 444 -17.96 -8.14 -46.63
C GLY A 444 -18.75 -7.72 -47.87
N GLN A 445 -19.20 -8.68 -48.68
CA GLN A 445 -20.07 -8.45 -49.83
C GLN A 445 -21.43 -9.11 -49.63
N CYS A 446 -22.50 -8.40 -49.98
CA CYS A 446 -23.84 -8.94 -49.96
C CYS A 446 -24.00 -10.03 -51.00
N THR A 447 -24.44 -11.19 -50.54
CA THR A 447 -24.70 -12.38 -51.35
C THR A 447 -26.12 -12.87 -51.10
N GLY A 448 -26.56 -13.82 -51.92
CA GLY A 448 -27.94 -14.31 -51.91
C GLY A 448 -28.39 -14.66 -53.32
N ALA A 449 -29.25 -15.67 -53.41
CA ALA A 449 -29.93 -16.02 -54.65
C ALA A 449 -31.07 -15.03 -54.90
N CYS A 450 -31.26 -14.65 -56.16
CA CYS A 450 -32.42 -13.86 -56.56
C CYS A 450 -33.69 -14.70 -56.45
N GLU A 451 -34.80 -14.03 -56.12
CA GLU A 451 -36.13 -14.60 -56.27
C GLU A 451 -36.37 -15.05 -57.73
N SER A 452 -37.15 -16.10 -57.91
CA SER A 452 -37.48 -16.59 -59.25
C SER A 452 -38.04 -15.48 -60.14
N GLY A 453 -37.48 -15.33 -61.34
CA GLY A 453 -37.87 -14.27 -62.28
C GLY A 453 -37.19 -12.92 -62.07
N TRP A 454 -36.25 -12.81 -61.14
CA TRP A 454 -35.42 -11.63 -60.90
C TRP A 454 -33.94 -11.93 -61.08
N ALA A 455 -33.18 -10.92 -61.50
CA ALA A 455 -31.72 -10.98 -61.65
C ALA A 455 -31.08 -9.69 -61.14
N ASP A 456 -29.85 -9.84 -60.66
CA ASP A 456 -28.93 -8.73 -60.35
C ASP A 456 -28.09 -8.45 -61.60
N CYS A 457 -28.40 -7.37 -62.30
CA CYS A 457 -27.80 -7.04 -63.60
C CYS A 457 -26.70 -5.99 -63.52
N ASN A 458 -26.59 -5.28 -62.40
CA ASN A 458 -25.54 -4.32 -62.13
C ASN A 458 -24.50 -4.80 -61.10
N ASN A 459 -24.65 -6.02 -60.57
CA ASN A 459 -23.84 -6.63 -59.53
C ASN A 459 -23.87 -5.84 -58.19
N ASN A 460 -25.03 -5.30 -57.82
CA ASN A 460 -25.19 -4.45 -56.64
C ASN A 460 -26.30 -4.91 -55.70
N LYS A 461 -26.06 -6.08 -55.07
CA LYS A 461 -26.95 -6.60 -54.01
C LYS A 461 -26.97 -5.78 -52.73
N GLN A 462 -26.06 -4.82 -52.58
CA GLN A 462 -26.01 -3.97 -51.39
C GLN A 462 -27.18 -2.99 -51.37
N THR A 463 -27.44 -2.28 -52.48
CA THR A 463 -28.44 -1.20 -52.49
C THR A 463 -29.78 -1.61 -53.07
N ASP A 464 -29.79 -2.28 -54.22
CA ASP A 464 -30.97 -2.52 -55.04
C ASP A 464 -31.26 -4.00 -55.28
N GLY A 465 -30.41 -4.89 -54.77
CA GLY A 465 -30.74 -6.30 -54.65
C GLY A 465 -30.71 -7.01 -56.01
N CYS A 466 -31.75 -7.77 -56.32
CA CYS A 466 -31.97 -8.31 -57.66
C CYS A 466 -33.03 -7.44 -58.36
N GLU A 467 -32.57 -6.35 -58.94
CA GLU A 467 -33.37 -5.20 -59.36
C GLU A 467 -34.12 -5.40 -60.68
N THR A 468 -33.78 -6.44 -61.45
CA THR A 468 -34.29 -6.63 -62.80
C THR A 468 -35.26 -7.81 -62.89
N ASN A 469 -36.51 -7.55 -63.25
CA ASN A 469 -37.47 -8.61 -63.57
C ASN A 469 -37.16 -9.20 -64.94
N ILE A 470 -36.71 -10.45 -64.98
CA ILE A 470 -36.36 -11.17 -66.22
C ILE A 470 -37.49 -12.06 -66.73
N SER A 471 -38.60 -12.17 -65.99
CA SER A 471 -39.72 -13.05 -66.34
C SER A 471 -40.80 -12.38 -67.20
N THR A 472 -40.93 -11.05 -67.08
CA THR A 472 -42.02 -10.28 -67.70
C THR A 472 -41.56 -8.98 -68.38
N ASN A 473 -40.36 -8.47 -68.07
CA ASN A 473 -39.84 -7.27 -68.71
C ASN A 473 -39.32 -7.60 -70.11
N ILE A 474 -39.78 -6.83 -71.08
CA ILE A 474 -39.44 -7.01 -72.49
C ILE A 474 -37.99 -6.67 -72.83
N SER A 475 -37.37 -5.80 -72.04
CA SER A 475 -35.99 -5.34 -72.26
C SER A 475 -34.94 -6.27 -71.65
N THR A 476 -35.36 -7.22 -70.81
CA THR A 476 -34.49 -8.14 -70.04
C THR A 476 -35.09 -9.54 -69.94
N CYS A 477 -35.82 -9.96 -70.98
CA CYS A 477 -36.55 -11.22 -70.99
C CYS A 477 -35.59 -12.42 -71.02
N GLY A 478 -35.63 -13.24 -69.98
CA GLY A 478 -34.78 -14.43 -69.82
C GLY A 478 -33.39 -14.14 -69.26
N GLY A 479 -33.01 -12.89 -69.06
CA GLY A 479 -31.72 -12.52 -68.47
C GLY A 479 -31.36 -11.04 -68.63
N CYS A 480 -30.25 -10.67 -67.99
CA CYS A 480 -29.74 -9.31 -68.03
C CYS A 480 -29.38 -8.88 -69.46
N ASN A 481 -29.88 -7.71 -69.87
CA ASN A 481 -29.66 -7.14 -71.21
C ASN A 481 -30.17 -8.02 -72.37
N LEU A 482 -31.11 -8.93 -72.12
CA LEU A 482 -31.73 -9.79 -73.14
C LEU A 482 -33.09 -9.23 -73.57
N ALA A 483 -33.08 -8.18 -74.39
CA ALA A 483 -34.33 -7.63 -74.94
C ALA A 483 -34.94 -8.56 -76.00
N CYS A 484 -36.28 -8.58 -76.09
CA CYS A 484 -36.97 -9.26 -77.19
C CYS A 484 -36.81 -8.50 -78.50
N SER A 485 -36.46 -9.20 -79.57
CA SER A 485 -36.33 -8.63 -80.90
C SER A 485 -37.61 -7.93 -81.34
N ALA A 486 -37.46 -6.74 -81.93
CA ALA A 486 -38.57 -6.00 -82.53
C ALA A 486 -38.80 -6.39 -84.01
N ASN A 487 -37.97 -7.27 -84.57
CA ASN A 487 -37.99 -7.59 -85.99
C ASN A 487 -39.27 -8.35 -86.37
N HIS A 488 -40.21 -7.66 -87.04
CA HIS A 488 -41.52 -8.17 -87.45
C HIS A 488 -42.36 -8.82 -86.34
N VAL A 489 -42.19 -8.35 -85.10
CA VAL A 489 -43.02 -8.72 -83.93
C VAL A 489 -43.62 -7.45 -83.30
N PRO A 490 -44.76 -6.94 -83.82
CA PRO A 490 -45.31 -5.64 -83.43
C PRO A 490 -45.74 -5.59 -81.96
N SER A 491 -46.30 -6.69 -81.43
CA SER A 491 -46.77 -6.81 -80.05
C SER A 491 -45.95 -7.84 -79.28
N ARG A 492 -44.65 -7.57 -79.15
CA ARG A 492 -43.73 -8.40 -78.37
C ARG A 492 -44.12 -8.42 -76.88
N THR A 493 -44.03 -9.59 -76.27
CA THR A 493 -44.28 -9.83 -74.84
C THR A 493 -43.20 -10.74 -74.27
N CYS A 494 -43.00 -10.68 -72.94
CA CYS A 494 -42.14 -11.60 -72.22
C CYS A 494 -43.00 -12.41 -71.24
N VAL A 495 -42.99 -13.73 -71.36
CA VAL A 495 -43.76 -14.62 -70.48
C VAL A 495 -42.84 -15.74 -70.01
N GLY A 496 -42.65 -15.84 -68.69
CA GLY A 496 -41.78 -16.86 -68.10
C GLY A 496 -40.32 -16.74 -68.56
N GLY A 497 -39.87 -15.53 -68.89
CA GLY A 497 -38.51 -15.28 -69.39
C GLY A 497 -38.27 -15.72 -70.84
N LYS A 498 -39.33 -15.96 -71.62
CA LYS A 498 -39.24 -16.24 -73.06
C LYS A 498 -39.97 -15.18 -73.86
N CYS A 499 -39.31 -14.66 -74.90
CA CYS A 499 -39.93 -13.74 -75.84
C CYS A 499 -41.06 -14.42 -76.63
N SER A 500 -42.21 -13.75 -76.66
CA SER A 500 -43.42 -14.17 -77.34
C SER A 500 -44.05 -12.97 -78.07
N GLY A 501 -45.09 -13.24 -78.87
CA GLY A 501 -45.73 -12.25 -79.71
C GLY A 501 -46.09 -12.82 -81.07
N GLY A 502 -47.15 -12.29 -81.68
CA GLY A 502 -47.53 -12.64 -83.05
C GLY A 502 -46.62 -11.98 -84.07
N CYS A 503 -46.34 -12.66 -85.17
CA CYS A 503 -45.61 -12.09 -86.30
C CYS A 503 -46.48 -11.06 -87.03
N GLU A 504 -45.83 -10.04 -87.58
CA GLU A 504 -46.43 -9.15 -88.57
C GLU A 504 -46.97 -9.96 -89.77
N SER A 505 -48.06 -9.50 -90.37
CA SER A 505 -48.63 -10.18 -91.54
C SER A 505 -47.60 -10.36 -92.65
N GLY A 506 -47.48 -11.58 -93.17
CA GLY A 506 -46.49 -11.92 -94.19
C GLY A 506 -45.11 -12.34 -93.67
N TRP A 507 -44.91 -12.37 -92.35
CA TRP A 507 -43.69 -12.86 -91.70
C TRP A 507 -43.98 -14.05 -90.79
N ALA A 508 -43.00 -14.93 -90.67
CA ALA A 508 -43.05 -16.08 -89.77
C ALA A 508 -41.72 -16.26 -89.04
N ASP A 509 -41.81 -16.84 -87.84
CA ASP A 509 -40.69 -17.31 -87.03
C ASP A 509 -40.44 -18.78 -87.38
N CYS A 510 -39.45 -19.05 -88.23
CA CYS A 510 -39.20 -20.39 -88.77
C CYS A 510 -38.10 -21.15 -88.04
N ASP A 511 -37.29 -20.47 -87.22
CA ASP A 511 -36.23 -21.08 -86.40
C ASP A 511 -36.58 -21.16 -84.90
N GLY A 512 -37.66 -20.49 -84.47
CA GLY A 512 -38.12 -20.45 -83.09
C GLY A 512 -37.43 -19.40 -82.21
N ASN A 513 -36.64 -18.48 -82.79
CA ASN A 513 -35.80 -17.54 -82.07
C ASN A 513 -36.34 -16.08 -82.07
N LYS A 514 -37.49 -15.90 -81.41
CA LYS A 514 -38.02 -14.54 -81.16
C LYS A 514 -37.13 -13.66 -80.28
N GLN A 515 -36.11 -14.22 -79.64
CA GLN A 515 -35.19 -13.45 -78.79
C GLN A 515 -34.31 -12.53 -79.64
N SER A 516 -33.69 -13.06 -80.70
CA SER A 516 -32.63 -12.36 -81.44
C SER A 516 -33.10 -11.79 -82.78
N ASN A 517 -33.75 -12.60 -83.60
CA ASN A 517 -34.12 -12.27 -84.99
C ASN A 517 -35.64 -12.17 -85.23
N GLY A 518 -36.48 -12.46 -84.22
CA GLY A 518 -37.90 -12.13 -84.27
C GLY A 518 -38.68 -13.06 -85.20
N CYS A 519 -39.50 -12.51 -86.10
CA CYS A 519 -40.11 -13.26 -87.20
C CYS A 519 -39.32 -12.95 -88.47
N GLU A 520 -38.24 -13.70 -88.66
CA GLU A 520 -37.14 -13.41 -89.56
C GLU A 520 -37.43 -13.74 -91.03
N THR A 521 -38.48 -14.51 -91.30
CA THR A 521 -38.72 -15.06 -92.63
C THR A 521 -39.99 -14.48 -93.27
N SER A 522 -39.84 -13.77 -94.38
CA SER A 522 -40.98 -13.34 -95.21
C SER A 522 -41.59 -14.53 -95.92
N ILE A 523 -42.84 -14.87 -95.59
CA ILE A 523 -43.60 -15.94 -96.25
C ILE A 523 -44.31 -15.47 -97.52
N ASN A 524 -44.27 -14.17 -97.81
CA ASN A 524 -44.90 -13.60 -99.01
C ASN A 524 -43.99 -13.57 -100.23
N SER A 525 -42.67 -13.63 -100.01
CA SER A 525 -41.67 -13.40 -101.06
C SER A 525 -40.51 -14.40 -101.07
N ASN A 526 -40.29 -15.14 -99.98
CA ASN A 526 -39.22 -16.14 -99.92
C ASN A 526 -39.67 -17.42 -100.62
N VAL A 527 -38.96 -17.81 -101.68
CA VAL A 527 -39.25 -19.02 -102.47
C VAL A 527 -39.14 -20.30 -101.64
N SER A 528 -38.28 -20.33 -100.61
CA SER A 528 -38.09 -21.48 -99.73
C SER A 528 -39.11 -21.58 -98.59
N HIS A 529 -39.89 -20.51 -98.35
CA HIS A 529 -40.87 -20.40 -97.25
C HIS A 529 -42.19 -19.76 -97.73
N CYS A 530 -42.59 -20.04 -98.97
CA CYS A 530 -43.73 -19.40 -99.60
C CYS A 530 -45.05 -19.89 -99.00
N GLY A 531 -45.81 -18.97 -98.39
CA GLY A 531 -47.07 -19.27 -97.70
C GLY A 531 -46.89 -19.85 -96.29
N GLY A 532 -45.67 -20.17 -95.85
CA GLY A 532 -45.39 -20.72 -94.52
C GLY A 532 -43.96 -21.24 -94.36
N CYS A 533 -43.56 -21.52 -93.12
CA CYS A 533 -42.21 -22.02 -92.84
C CYS A 533 -41.94 -23.36 -93.50
N ASN A 534 -40.79 -23.46 -94.18
CA ASN A 534 -40.33 -24.64 -94.91
C ASN A 534 -41.28 -25.08 -96.05
N LEU A 535 -42.13 -24.17 -96.53
CA LEU A 535 -42.98 -24.39 -97.70
C LEU A 535 -42.28 -23.85 -98.96
N SER A 536 -41.31 -24.61 -99.46
CA SER A 536 -40.60 -24.24 -100.69
C SER A 536 -41.47 -24.43 -101.93
N CYS A 537 -41.34 -23.53 -102.91
CA CYS A 537 -41.96 -23.72 -104.22
C CYS A 537 -41.29 -24.84 -105.00
N SER A 538 -42.09 -25.67 -105.66
CA SER A 538 -41.56 -26.77 -106.48
C SER A 538 -40.78 -26.23 -107.67
N ALA A 539 -39.59 -26.79 -107.89
CA ALA A 539 -38.79 -26.53 -109.10
C ALA A 539 -39.14 -27.48 -110.25
N ASN A 540 -40.12 -28.37 -110.07
CA ASN A 540 -40.47 -29.38 -111.07
C ASN A 540 -41.08 -28.71 -112.32
N HIS A 541 -40.30 -28.65 -113.41
CA HIS A 541 -40.64 -27.97 -114.67
C HIS A 541 -41.09 -26.51 -114.51
N VAL A 542 -40.59 -25.83 -113.47
CA VAL A 542 -40.72 -24.39 -113.24
C VAL A 542 -39.31 -23.81 -113.16
N PRO A 543 -38.72 -23.30 -114.26
CA PRO A 543 -37.30 -22.90 -114.31
C PRO A 543 -36.92 -21.75 -113.37
N SER A 544 -37.89 -20.93 -112.97
CA SER A 544 -37.68 -19.78 -112.08
C SER A 544 -38.89 -19.62 -111.16
N PRO A 545 -39.02 -20.46 -110.12
CA PRO A 545 -40.11 -20.35 -109.17
C PRO A 545 -39.95 -19.06 -108.38
N THR A 546 -41.06 -18.35 -108.20
CA THR A 546 -41.15 -17.08 -107.49
C THR A 546 -42.28 -17.14 -106.47
N CYS A 547 -42.13 -16.47 -105.34
CA CYS A 547 -43.18 -16.37 -104.33
C CYS A 547 -43.78 -14.96 -104.39
N THR A 548 -45.08 -14.88 -104.65
CA THR A 548 -45.80 -13.60 -104.66
C THR A 548 -47.06 -13.73 -103.83
N GLY A 549 -47.20 -12.92 -102.78
CA GLY A 549 -48.38 -12.95 -101.90
C GLY A 549 -48.56 -14.28 -101.16
N GLY A 550 -47.47 -15.02 -100.94
CA GLY A 550 -47.49 -16.33 -100.29
C GLY A 550 -47.96 -17.48 -101.18
N GLN A 551 -48.00 -17.27 -102.50
CA GLN A 551 -48.31 -18.29 -103.49
C GLN A 551 -47.13 -18.50 -104.44
N CYS A 552 -46.84 -19.77 -104.74
CA CYS A 552 -45.84 -20.13 -105.74
C CYS A 552 -46.32 -19.79 -107.14
N THR A 553 -45.53 -18.97 -107.83
CA THR A 553 -45.77 -18.46 -109.17
C THR A 553 -44.53 -18.70 -110.02
N GLY A 554 -44.66 -18.61 -111.34
CA GLY A 554 -43.57 -18.91 -112.27
C GLY A 554 -44.11 -19.54 -113.54
N GLY A 555 -43.43 -19.29 -114.67
CA GLY A 555 -43.78 -19.91 -115.94
C GLY A 555 -43.36 -21.37 -115.97
N CYS A 556 -44.18 -22.21 -116.60
CA CYS A 556 -43.81 -23.59 -116.89
C CYS A 556 -42.70 -23.63 -117.95
N GLU A 557 -41.83 -24.63 -117.84
CA GLU A 557 -40.88 -24.98 -118.90
C GLU A 557 -41.65 -25.28 -120.20
N SER A 558 -41.06 -24.95 -121.35
CA SER A 558 -41.70 -25.19 -122.65
C SER A 558 -42.14 -26.65 -122.80
N GLY A 559 -43.42 -26.86 -123.12
CA GLY A 559 -44.02 -28.19 -123.25
C GLY A 559 -44.56 -28.79 -121.96
N TRP A 560 -44.60 -28.02 -120.86
CA TRP A 560 -45.25 -28.38 -119.60
C TRP A 560 -46.35 -27.37 -119.24
N GLU A 561 -47.42 -27.86 -118.63
CA GLU A 561 -48.50 -27.05 -118.05
C GLU A 561 -48.78 -27.50 -116.60
N ASP A 562 -49.34 -26.59 -115.81
CA ASP A 562 -49.83 -26.81 -114.45
C ASP A 562 -51.35 -26.98 -114.51
N CYS A 563 -51.82 -28.23 -114.37
CA CYS A 563 -53.21 -28.57 -114.63
C CYS A 563 -54.07 -28.65 -113.37
N ASP A 564 -53.45 -28.82 -112.20
CA ASP A 564 -54.12 -28.83 -110.90
C ASP A 564 -53.98 -27.50 -110.13
N ASN A 565 -53.23 -26.54 -110.67
CA ASN A 565 -52.90 -25.25 -110.06
C ASN A 565 -52.09 -25.39 -108.76
N ASN A 566 -51.24 -26.43 -108.64
CA ASN A 566 -50.42 -26.71 -107.45
C ASN A 566 -48.92 -26.59 -107.72
N LYS A 567 -48.48 -25.36 -108.01
CA LYS A 567 -47.04 -25.05 -108.12
C LYS A 567 -46.25 -25.17 -106.80
N GLN A 568 -46.94 -25.37 -105.68
CA GLN A 568 -46.30 -25.56 -104.38
C GLN A 568 -45.64 -26.93 -104.29
N SER A 569 -46.34 -28.00 -104.69
CA SER A 569 -45.90 -29.38 -104.41
C SER A 569 -45.32 -30.08 -105.65
N ASN A 570 -46.01 -30.01 -106.79
CA ASN A 570 -45.69 -30.78 -108.00
C ASN A 570 -45.32 -29.90 -109.21
N GLY A 571 -45.40 -28.57 -109.11
CA GLY A 571 -44.87 -27.68 -110.14
C GLY A 571 -45.75 -27.68 -111.40
N CYS A 572 -45.15 -27.74 -112.59
CA CYS A 572 -45.89 -27.95 -113.84
C CYS A 572 -45.80 -29.43 -114.22
N GLU A 573 -46.81 -30.18 -113.85
CA GLU A 573 -46.80 -31.64 -113.78
C GLU A 573 -47.23 -32.34 -115.08
N ALA A 574 -47.78 -31.60 -116.04
CA ALA A 574 -48.31 -32.18 -117.27
C ALA A 574 -47.45 -31.85 -118.49
N ASN A 575 -46.78 -32.86 -119.05
CA ASN A 575 -46.05 -32.71 -120.32
C ASN A 575 -47.03 -32.66 -121.50
N THR A 576 -47.30 -31.47 -122.03
CA THR A 576 -48.24 -31.27 -123.15
C THR A 576 -47.67 -31.64 -124.51
N SER A 577 -46.37 -31.92 -124.59
CA SER A 577 -45.70 -32.30 -125.84
C SER A 577 -45.75 -33.80 -126.14
N THR A 578 -45.81 -34.63 -125.08
CA THR A 578 -45.72 -36.09 -125.20
C THR A 578 -46.72 -36.87 -124.35
N ASN A 579 -47.38 -36.29 -123.34
CA ASN A 579 -48.37 -37.02 -122.55
C ASN A 579 -49.69 -37.15 -123.33
N PRO A 580 -50.16 -38.37 -123.66
CA PRO A 580 -51.41 -38.57 -124.38
C PRO A 580 -52.64 -38.02 -123.66
N ASN A 581 -52.60 -37.85 -122.34
CA ASN A 581 -53.73 -37.36 -121.54
C ASN A 581 -53.80 -35.83 -121.41
N HIS A 582 -52.74 -35.11 -121.83
CA HIS A 582 -52.63 -33.65 -121.74
C HIS A 582 -52.08 -33.04 -123.05
N CYS A 583 -52.38 -33.64 -124.19
CA CYS A 583 -51.72 -33.31 -125.44
C CYS A 583 -52.11 -31.94 -125.98
N GLY A 584 -51.17 -31.02 -126.06
CA GLY A 584 -51.42 -29.63 -126.47
C GLY A 584 -52.20 -28.79 -125.47
N GLY A 585 -52.53 -29.33 -124.29
CA GLY A 585 -53.17 -28.60 -123.21
C GLY A 585 -53.69 -29.52 -122.09
N CYS A 586 -53.90 -28.96 -120.90
CA CYS A 586 -54.43 -29.69 -119.75
C CYS A 586 -55.72 -30.47 -120.03
N GLY A 587 -55.72 -31.77 -119.67
CA GLY A 587 -56.88 -32.66 -119.83
C GLY A 587 -57.21 -33.03 -121.27
N ASN A 588 -56.47 -32.55 -122.27
CA ASN A 588 -56.70 -32.88 -123.67
C ASN A 588 -56.18 -34.29 -123.98
N SER A 589 -57.04 -35.28 -123.75
CA SER A 589 -56.71 -36.68 -123.96
C SER A 589 -56.88 -37.06 -125.42
N CYS A 590 -55.82 -37.59 -126.04
CA CYS A 590 -55.86 -38.03 -127.42
C CYS A 590 -56.84 -39.20 -127.61
N PRO A 591 -57.57 -39.25 -128.75
CA PRO A 591 -58.42 -40.38 -129.08
C PRO A 591 -57.63 -41.69 -129.11
N ALA A 592 -58.33 -42.81 -128.89
CA ALA A 592 -57.70 -44.12 -128.92
C ALA A 592 -56.96 -44.37 -130.25
N GLY A 593 -55.70 -44.79 -130.17
CA GLY A 593 -54.85 -44.99 -131.35
C GLY A 593 -54.08 -43.76 -131.82
N PHE A 594 -54.16 -42.63 -131.10
CA PHE A 594 -53.34 -41.44 -131.31
C PHE A 594 -52.29 -41.32 -130.19
N ASN A 595 -51.15 -40.70 -130.51
CA ASN A 595 -50.11 -40.35 -129.54
C ASN A 595 -49.85 -38.84 -129.58
N CYS A 596 -49.41 -38.28 -128.47
CA CYS A 596 -49.05 -36.88 -128.42
C CYS A 596 -47.63 -36.67 -128.96
N GLN A 597 -47.50 -35.93 -130.05
CA GLN A 597 -46.20 -35.58 -130.60
C GLN A 597 -46.15 -34.11 -131.00
N GLY A 598 -45.36 -33.34 -130.25
CA GLY A 598 -45.16 -31.91 -130.49
C GLY A 598 -46.43 -31.11 -130.27
N ALA A 599 -47.16 -31.40 -129.18
CA ALA A 599 -48.42 -30.77 -128.79
C ALA A 599 -49.64 -31.07 -129.69
N PHE A 600 -49.54 -32.11 -130.53
CA PHE A 600 -50.64 -32.53 -131.41
C PHE A 600 -50.93 -34.02 -131.26
N CYS A 601 -52.21 -34.38 -131.16
CA CYS A 601 -52.65 -35.77 -131.23
C CYS A 601 -52.48 -36.29 -132.65
N ARG A 602 -51.46 -37.10 -132.86
CA ARG A 602 -51.13 -37.67 -134.16
C ARG A 602 -51.59 -39.12 -134.25
N CYS A 603 -52.24 -39.47 -135.36
CA CYS A 603 -52.63 -40.84 -135.63
C CYS A 603 -51.37 -41.71 -135.78
N LEU A 604 -51.36 -42.90 -135.18
CA LEU A 604 -50.25 -43.84 -135.28
C LEU A 604 -50.35 -44.72 -136.54
N THR A 605 -51.57 -45.06 -136.94
CA THR A 605 -51.87 -45.92 -138.08
C THR A 605 -53.16 -45.45 -138.76
N SER A 606 -53.40 -45.87 -140.00
CA SER A 606 -54.67 -45.57 -140.68
C SER A 606 -55.89 -46.15 -139.94
N LEU A 607 -55.71 -47.22 -139.14
CA LEU A 607 -56.79 -47.76 -138.31
C LEU A 607 -57.30 -46.75 -137.26
N SER A 608 -56.41 -45.89 -136.76
CA SER A 608 -56.76 -44.85 -135.78
C SER A 608 -57.76 -43.83 -136.35
N CYS A 609 -57.82 -43.66 -137.67
CA CYS A 609 -58.66 -42.65 -138.32
C CYS A 609 -60.13 -43.06 -138.47
N LEU A 610 -60.47 -44.33 -138.22
CA LEU A 610 -61.81 -44.91 -138.35
C LEU A 610 -62.43 -44.76 -139.76
N ASN A 611 -63.47 -45.54 -140.04
CA ASN A 611 -64.30 -45.43 -141.27
C ASN A 611 -63.51 -45.33 -142.60
N GLY A 612 -62.39 -46.07 -142.71
CA GLY A 612 -61.57 -46.11 -143.92
C GLY A 612 -60.62 -44.92 -144.12
N GLY A 613 -60.45 -44.05 -143.12
CA GLY A 613 -59.51 -42.93 -143.17
C GLY A 613 -58.04 -43.35 -143.27
N GLU A 614 -57.23 -42.55 -143.96
CA GLU A 614 -55.78 -42.79 -144.07
C GLU A 614 -54.99 -41.85 -143.15
N CYS A 615 -54.10 -42.41 -142.32
CA CYS A 615 -53.23 -41.60 -141.48
C CYS A 615 -52.03 -41.11 -142.30
N THR A 616 -52.01 -39.81 -142.61
CA THR A 616 -50.98 -39.20 -143.45
C THR A 616 -50.29 -38.08 -142.67
N SER A 617 -48.98 -38.21 -142.46
CA SER A 617 -48.17 -37.22 -141.70
C SER A 617 -48.73 -36.89 -140.30
N GLY A 618 -49.33 -37.89 -139.64
CA GLY A 618 -49.91 -37.77 -138.30
C GLY A 618 -51.30 -37.12 -138.25
N ARG A 619 -51.97 -36.88 -139.38
CA ARG A 619 -53.36 -36.40 -139.45
C ARG A 619 -54.22 -37.39 -140.24
N CYS A 620 -55.49 -37.50 -139.91
CA CYS A 620 -56.41 -38.35 -140.65
C CYS A 620 -56.88 -37.66 -141.93
N ARG A 621 -56.95 -38.41 -143.02
CA ARG A 621 -57.49 -37.95 -144.30
C ARG A 621 -58.81 -38.67 -144.57
N CYS A 622 -59.89 -37.92 -144.64
CA CYS A 622 -61.26 -38.42 -144.84
C CYS A 622 -61.80 -37.91 -146.17
N ASP A 623 -62.09 -38.82 -147.09
CA ASP A 623 -62.59 -38.53 -148.44
C ASP A 623 -61.82 -37.39 -149.15
N GLY A 624 -60.48 -37.47 -149.12
CA GLY A 624 -59.59 -36.48 -149.71
C GLY A 624 -59.27 -35.25 -148.85
N THR A 625 -60.04 -34.98 -147.79
CA THR A 625 -59.85 -33.83 -146.89
C THR A 625 -58.92 -34.18 -145.73
N LEU A 626 -57.91 -33.34 -145.45
CA LEU A 626 -56.99 -33.52 -144.32
C LEU A 626 -57.59 -32.91 -143.05
N CYS A 627 -57.94 -33.75 -142.08
CA CYS A 627 -58.57 -33.35 -140.82
C CYS A 627 -57.58 -32.75 -139.83
N ASP A 628 -58.02 -31.91 -138.90
CA ASP A 628 -57.15 -31.35 -137.86
C ASP A 628 -56.63 -32.43 -136.91
N TYR A 629 -55.58 -32.10 -136.15
CA TYR A 629 -54.97 -33.06 -135.22
C TYR A 629 -55.99 -33.55 -134.18
N GLY A 630 -56.01 -34.86 -133.93
CA GLY A 630 -57.00 -35.51 -133.07
C GLY A 630 -58.37 -35.76 -133.69
N GLN A 631 -58.64 -35.36 -134.93
CA GLN A 631 -59.89 -35.69 -135.60
C GLN A 631 -59.83 -37.04 -136.32
N VAL A 632 -60.95 -37.76 -136.31
CA VAL A 632 -61.20 -39.02 -137.00
C VAL A 632 -62.25 -38.83 -138.10
N CYS A 633 -62.38 -39.81 -138.99
CA CYS A 633 -63.41 -39.81 -140.04
C CYS A 633 -64.76 -40.21 -139.47
N SER A 634 -65.73 -39.31 -139.55
CA SER A 634 -67.13 -39.64 -139.30
C SER A 634 -67.64 -40.64 -140.36
N PRO A 635 -68.72 -41.39 -140.07
CA PRO A 635 -69.34 -42.28 -141.06
C PRO A 635 -69.76 -41.58 -142.36
N SER A 636 -70.02 -40.27 -142.31
CA SER A 636 -70.40 -39.41 -143.44
C SER A 636 -69.21 -38.81 -144.19
N GLY A 637 -67.97 -39.20 -143.86
CA GLY A 637 -66.76 -38.81 -144.58
C GLY A 637 -66.15 -37.46 -144.17
N TYR A 638 -66.78 -36.74 -143.23
CA TYR A 638 -66.26 -35.47 -142.70
C TYR A 638 -65.37 -35.69 -141.47
N CYS A 639 -64.49 -34.73 -141.21
CA CYS A 639 -63.64 -34.70 -140.02
C CYS A 639 -64.46 -34.39 -138.75
N SER A 640 -64.32 -35.21 -137.72
CA SER A 640 -64.96 -35.02 -136.41
C SER A 640 -64.00 -35.38 -135.27
N PHE A 641 -64.15 -34.76 -134.11
CA PHE A 641 -63.44 -35.15 -132.88
C PHE A 641 -64.07 -36.38 -132.22
#